data_AF-A0A972QTX1-F1
#
_entry.id   AF-A0A972QTX1-F1
#
_cell.length_a   1.000
_cell.length_b   1.000
_cell.length_c   1.000
_cell.angle_alpha   90.00
_cell.angle_beta   90.00
_cell.angle_gamma   90.00
#
_symmetry.space_group_name_H-M   'P 1'
#
loop_
_entity.id
_entity.type
_entity.pdbx_description
1 polymer ?
#
loop_
_entity_poly.entity_id
_entity_poly.type
_entity_poly.pdbx_seq_one_letter_code
_entity_poly.pdbx_strand_id
1 'polypeptide(L)'
;MNFEDTVYRMEFIHSKEIRQVALSTLIDDIIDSLEHYGEESLMGKDFCAIIGQGDGETKFLRLLRAAGYENHPKGFFSELIEQLEGVNSNIGISIRINNVALPQLLLISILEKIIPEKKSISIEDVPQYEKLTNIRVPEKDRADLQKVIEKYPVKLSMHIIRQMMVSKNVAYQYLPFVEELDPAGHVNTWIGQFHQGLVEQMYQNRVIFLLNMSCPVYCRFCFRKHKETRTQANPTTDDVKRAVNYIRKTPSIKEIVITGGDPFLNKANMACAIDGLKEIPHVQTLRLATRSIAYYPHLFYSNNSFWLNYLKRKNLELQQEGKRIEIATHFIHPDEISPQCLDIISAFVKNGMAVYVQTPFLKGCNDEGPELTRLFSLLRGAGAELHYIYIPCSAIQGNSVYWTPISKGLEAAKYLRAHLSDRIIPRICTATPIGKMDWHTSGWAVEKDSKNDNFIWIRTPYTPDYFKEFAPIANELDIVRVNEEGTIDVKFMARIGADSLFLGPRKPISPKKQDSDKQALEELKSVILRDQRIPQSIVSTGSSTLFRTHETRVEIDSDANEKDIEYIKNDGNITDVVISSQKDAVECLYSIGKIINKLQGIHHVNAVRLRSLKFNYAPERYTDAVIDKLGNLNRLTVVNPLRLEVETQFLHSSEIKPAHANLTYLLHNKGITVYNNTPLLSDINDTPDEINKIAYKCREVGIEFHHLYVAGLPLQKTWSEKHPVDISDVIDIATRVRRDGSGREIPGYIILTELGEVDFGLTCKMFSENGGVSVKLLPYDLDYFKTMDSEFSWPSTLRVDGDGKPIVHISGLTNTADFYIS
;
A
#
# COMPACT_ATOMS: atom_id res chain seq x y z
N MET A 1 -17.94 -30.21 -35.81
CA MET A 1 -17.34 -30.24 -37.16
C MET A 1 -15.83 -30.27 -36.98
N ASN A 2 -15.15 -31.31 -37.47
CA ASN A 2 -13.70 -31.36 -37.55
C ASN A 2 -13.25 -30.46 -38.71
N PHE A 3 -12.79 -29.27 -38.39
CA PHE A 3 -11.98 -28.45 -39.29
C PHE A 3 -10.61 -28.30 -38.64
N GLU A 4 -9.54 -28.35 -39.45
CA GLU A 4 -8.20 -28.05 -38.98
C GLU A 4 -8.21 -26.71 -38.23
N ASP A 5 -7.81 -26.74 -36.97
CA ASP A 5 -7.74 -25.56 -36.13
C ASP A 5 -6.77 -24.56 -36.79
N THR A 6 -7.23 -23.33 -37.04
CA THR A 6 -6.40 -22.33 -37.71
C THR A 6 -5.24 -21.97 -36.77
N VAL A 7 -4.01 -22.31 -37.16
CA VAL A 7 -2.81 -21.93 -36.43
C VAL A 7 -2.29 -20.61 -36.98
N TYR A 8 -2.28 -19.56 -36.14
CA TYR A 8 -1.65 -18.30 -36.48
C TYR A 8 -0.14 -18.43 -36.39
N ARG A 9 0.58 -17.90 -37.39
CA ARG A 9 2.03 -17.74 -37.38
C ARG A 9 2.34 -16.27 -37.19
N MET A 10 2.83 -15.92 -36.01
CA MET A 10 3.22 -14.57 -35.64
C MET A 10 4.73 -14.40 -35.83
N GLU A 11 5.17 -13.40 -36.59
CA GLU A 11 6.60 -13.10 -36.78
C GLU A 11 6.93 -11.70 -36.25
N PHE A 12 7.69 -11.64 -35.16
CA PHE A 12 8.08 -10.38 -34.54
C PHE A 12 9.02 -9.56 -35.45
N ILE A 13 8.65 -8.30 -35.69
CA ILE A 13 9.28 -7.44 -36.71
C ILE A 13 10.81 -7.31 -36.56
N HIS A 14 11.29 -7.10 -35.33
CA HIS A 14 12.70 -6.84 -35.04
C HIS A 14 13.46 -8.09 -34.58
N SER A 15 12.86 -8.94 -33.74
CA SER A 15 13.54 -10.15 -33.26
C SER A 15 13.58 -11.29 -34.28
N LYS A 16 12.68 -11.26 -35.27
CA LYS A 16 12.45 -12.35 -36.24
C LYS A 16 12.06 -13.68 -35.59
N GLU A 17 11.66 -13.65 -34.32
CA GLU A 17 11.15 -14.83 -33.65
C GLU A 17 9.74 -15.15 -34.17
N ILE A 18 9.51 -16.44 -34.44
CA ILE A 18 8.24 -16.94 -34.93
C ILE A 18 7.53 -17.65 -33.78
N ARG A 19 6.27 -17.29 -33.54
CA ARG A 19 5.37 -17.96 -32.60
C ARG A 19 4.18 -18.54 -33.32
N GLN A 20 3.65 -19.63 -32.77
CA GLN A 20 2.46 -20.30 -33.29
C GLN A 20 1.46 -20.48 -32.17
N VAL A 21 0.21 -20.14 -32.44
CA VAL A 21 -0.91 -20.30 -31.50
C VAL A 21 -2.16 -20.71 -32.26
N ALA A 22 -2.92 -21.64 -31.70
CA ALA A 22 -4.15 -22.12 -32.31
C ALA A 22 -5.32 -21.19 -32.01
N LEU A 23 -6.21 -20.97 -32.98
CA LEU A 23 -7.38 -20.10 -32.83
C LEU A 23 -8.30 -20.61 -31.69
N SER A 24 -8.50 -21.92 -31.57
CA SER A 24 -9.29 -22.48 -30.47
C SER A 24 -8.76 -22.08 -29.10
N THR A 25 -7.43 -22.14 -28.91
CA THR A 25 -6.77 -21.77 -27.65
C THR A 25 -6.99 -20.30 -27.29
N LEU A 26 -7.01 -19.42 -28.30
CA LEU A 26 -7.26 -17.99 -28.10
C LEU A 26 -8.73 -17.72 -27.76
N ILE A 27 -9.66 -18.42 -28.41
CA ILE A 27 -11.11 -18.33 -28.13
C ILE A 27 -11.40 -18.81 -26.72
N ASP A 28 -10.87 -19.97 -26.33
CA ASP A 28 -11.08 -20.52 -24.99
C ASP A 28 -10.54 -19.57 -23.91
N ASP A 29 -9.36 -18.98 -24.14
CA ASP A 29 -8.74 -18.05 -23.19
C ASP A 29 -9.50 -16.73 -23.02
N ILE A 30 -9.99 -16.13 -24.12
CA ILE A 30 -10.75 -14.88 -24.01
C ILE A 30 -12.11 -15.12 -23.34
N ILE A 31 -12.76 -16.24 -23.63
CA ILE A 31 -14.01 -16.63 -22.97
C ILE A 31 -13.76 -16.81 -21.48
N ASP A 32 -12.75 -17.59 -21.09
CA ASP A 32 -12.38 -17.82 -19.69
C ASP A 32 -12.02 -16.51 -18.97
N SER A 33 -11.28 -15.63 -19.65
CA SER A 33 -10.90 -14.32 -19.11
C SER A 33 -12.11 -13.40 -18.88
N LEU A 34 -13.07 -13.39 -19.82
CA LEU A 34 -14.28 -12.56 -19.71
C LEU A 34 -15.27 -13.12 -18.69
N GLU A 35 -15.33 -14.45 -18.54
CA GLU A 35 -16.09 -15.13 -17.50
C GLU A 35 -15.60 -14.69 -16.11
N HIS A 36 -14.29 -14.80 -15.86
CA HIS A 36 -13.74 -14.61 -14.52
C HIS A 36 -13.37 -13.16 -14.19
N TYR A 37 -12.94 -12.37 -15.17
CA TYR A 37 -12.37 -11.04 -14.94
C TYR A 37 -13.11 -9.91 -15.65
N GLY A 38 -14.19 -10.21 -16.39
CA GLY A 38 -15.00 -9.25 -17.13
C GLY A 38 -15.89 -8.36 -16.24
N GLU A 39 -15.29 -7.71 -15.24
CA GLU A 39 -15.90 -6.84 -14.25
C GLU A 39 -15.33 -5.42 -14.32
N GLU A 40 -16.13 -4.41 -13.99
CA GLU A 40 -15.75 -2.98 -14.12
C GLU A 40 -14.49 -2.64 -13.32
N SER A 41 -14.34 -3.24 -12.14
CA SER A 41 -13.19 -3.01 -11.26
C SER A 41 -11.87 -3.50 -11.85
N LEU A 42 -11.90 -4.48 -12.76
CA LEU A 42 -10.72 -5.10 -13.37
C LEU A 42 -10.47 -4.63 -14.81
N MET A 43 -11.52 -4.54 -15.62
CA MET A 43 -11.44 -4.23 -17.06
C MET A 43 -11.86 -2.79 -17.41
N GLY A 44 -12.41 -2.03 -16.45
CA GLY A 44 -12.84 -0.65 -16.63
C GLY A 44 -14.27 -0.52 -17.15
N LYS A 45 -14.94 0.57 -16.73
CA LYS A 45 -16.36 0.85 -17.02
C LYS A 45 -16.68 0.83 -18.52
N ASP A 46 -15.88 1.51 -19.33
CA ASP A 46 -16.12 1.63 -20.78
C ASP A 46 -16.10 0.28 -21.51
N PHE A 47 -15.15 -0.60 -21.17
CA PHE A 47 -15.07 -1.92 -21.77
C PHE A 47 -16.21 -2.83 -21.29
N CYS A 48 -16.53 -2.77 -19.99
CA CYS A 48 -17.64 -3.52 -19.41
C CYS A 48 -19.00 -3.10 -19.97
N ALA A 49 -19.20 -1.82 -20.31
CA ALA A 49 -20.39 -1.34 -21.00
C ALA A 49 -20.57 -1.99 -22.39
N ILE A 50 -19.48 -2.35 -23.07
CA ILE A 50 -19.49 -3.02 -24.38
C ILE A 50 -19.86 -4.50 -24.25
N ILE A 51 -19.18 -5.24 -23.36
CA ILE A 51 -19.39 -6.68 -23.21
C ILE A 51 -20.68 -7.01 -22.43
N GLY A 52 -21.15 -6.09 -21.59
CA GLY A 52 -22.31 -6.27 -20.73
C GLY A 52 -22.18 -7.43 -19.73
N GLN A 53 -23.31 -7.80 -19.13
CA GLN A 53 -23.42 -8.88 -18.14
C GLN A 53 -23.74 -10.23 -18.81
N GLY A 54 -23.31 -11.34 -18.22
CA GLY A 54 -23.54 -12.71 -18.73
C GLY A 54 -22.31 -13.61 -18.61
N ASP A 55 -22.39 -14.81 -19.19
CA ASP A 55 -21.24 -15.72 -19.30
C ASP A 55 -20.19 -15.21 -20.31
N GLY A 56 -19.00 -15.79 -20.27
CA GLY A 56 -17.84 -15.44 -21.09
C GLY A 56 -18.12 -15.56 -22.59
N GLU A 57 -18.91 -16.55 -23.00
CA GLU A 57 -19.33 -16.72 -24.40
C GLU A 57 -20.20 -15.54 -24.86
N THR A 58 -21.20 -15.17 -24.07
CA THR A 58 -22.10 -14.05 -24.35
C THR A 58 -21.33 -12.72 -24.38
N LYS A 59 -20.43 -12.52 -23.42
CA LYS A 59 -19.53 -11.35 -23.37
C LYS A 59 -18.64 -11.29 -24.61
N PHE A 60 -18.06 -12.42 -25.03
CA PHE A 60 -17.19 -12.48 -26.21
C PHE A 60 -17.95 -12.21 -27.52
N LEU A 61 -19.15 -12.76 -27.69
CA LEU A 61 -19.98 -12.48 -28.87
C LEU A 61 -20.32 -10.99 -29.00
N ARG A 62 -20.60 -10.31 -27.89
CA ARG A 62 -20.83 -8.85 -27.88
C ARG A 62 -19.56 -8.07 -28.19
N LEU A 63 -18.42 -8.50 -27.65
CA LEU A 63 -17.12 -7.93 -28.00
C LEU A 63 -16.86 -8.02 -29.51
N LEU A 64 -17.07 -9.20 -30.12
CA LEU A 64 -16.89 -9.39 -31.56
C LEU A 64 -17.83 -8.48 -32.37
N ARG A 65 -19.11 -8.37 -31.99
CA ARG A 65 -20.06 -7.46 -32.64
C ARG A 65 -19.63 -6.00 -32.54
N ALA A 66 -19.27 -5.55 -31.35
CA ALA A 66 -18.81 -4.18 -31.12
C ALA A 66 -17.51 -3.86 -31.87
N ALA A 67 -16.64 -4.86 -32.02
CA ALA A 67 -15.43 -4.79 -32.81
C ALA A 67 -15.66 -4.99 -34.32
N GLY A 68 -16.90 -5.14 -34.81
CA GLY A 68 -17.22 -5.24 -36.24
C GLY A 68 -17.00 -6.63 -36.89
N TYR A 69 -16.82 -7.68 -36.09
CA TYR A 69 -16.56 -9.04 -36.57
C TYR A 69 -17.76 -10.00 -36.45
N GLU A 70 -18.85 -9.58 -35.80
CA GLU A 70 -20.05 -10.39 -35.56
C GLU A 70 -19.71 -11.78 -34.97
N ASN A 71 -19.89 -12.87 -35.71
CA ASN A 71 -19.56 -14.24 -35.26
C ASN A 71 -18.28 -14.78 -35.90
N HIS A 72 -17.36 -13.91 -36.35
CA HIS A 72 -16.13 -14.28 -37.06
C HIS A 72 -14.87 -14.04 -36.20
N PRO A 73 -14.59 -14.89 -35.19
CA PRO A 73 -13.43 -14.72 -34.31
C PRO A 73 -12.09 -14.75 -35.06
N LYS A 74 -12.03 -15.42 -36.22
CA LYS A 74 -10.84 -15.45 -37.06
C LYS A 74 -10.37 -14.06 -37.50
N GLY A 75 -11.29 -13.19 -37.91
CA GLY A 75 -10.95 -11.81 -38.32
C GLY A 75 -10.42 -11.00 -37.14
N PHE A 76 -11.13 -11.07 -36.00
CA PHE A 76 -10.76 -10.38 -34.76
C PHE A 76 -9.34 -10.73 -34.31
N PHE A 77 -9.00 -12.02 -34.23
CA PHE A 77 -7.67 -12.45 -33.80
C PHE A 77 -6.59 -12.18 -34.86
N SER A 78 -6.93 -12.15 -36.15
CA SER A 78 -5.98 -11.76 -37.20
C SER A 78 -5.52 -10.31 -37.01
N GLU A 79 -6.46 -9.38 -36.82
CA GLU A 79 -6.15 -7.96 -36.57
C GLU A 79 -5.37 -7.77 -35.25
N LEU A 80 -5.76 -8.48 -34.19
CA LEU A 80 -5.07 -8.42 -32.90
C LEU A 80 -3.60 -8.88 -33.02
N ILE A 81 -3.37 -10.00 -33.69
CA ILE A 81 -2.02 -10.55 -33.86
C ILE A 81 -1.16 -9.62 -34.71
N GLU A 82 -1.69 -9.08 -35.81
CA GLU A 82 -1.00 -8.10 -36.65
C GLU A 82 -0.54 -6.88 -35.84
N GLN A 83 -1.40 -6.35 -34.95
CA GLN A 83 -1.00 -5.28 -34.05
C GLN A 83 0.10 -5.74 -33.09
N LEU A 84 -0.04 -6.91 -32.46
CA LEU A 84 0.94 -7.45 -31.52
C LEU A 84 2.32 -7.72 -32.14
N GLU A 85 2.42 -7.98 -33.44
CA GLU A 85 3.70 -8.18 -34.14
C GLU A 85 4.59 -6.94 -34.12
N GLY A 86 3.97 -5.76 -34.21
CA GLY A 86 4.64 -4.45 -34.22
C GLY A 86 4.70 -3.74 -32.86
N VAL A 87 4.17 -4.34 -31.79
CA VAL A 87 3.86 -3.65 -30.53
C VAL A 87 5.08 -3.14 -29.72
N ASN A 88 6.31 -3.40 -30.15
CA ASN A 88 7.52 -2.83 -29.53
C ASN A 88 8.19 -1.71 -30.36
N SER A 89 7.66 -1.40 -31.55
CA SER A 89 8.09 -0.25 -32.36
C SER A 89 7.49 1.07 -31.86
N ASN A 90 6.35 1.01 -31.16
CA ASN A 90 5.61 2.14 -30.57
C ASN A 90 5.05 1.75 -29.19
N ILE A 91 5.92 1.56 -28.20
CA ILE A 91 5.55 1.13 -26.84
C ILE A 91 4.49 2.10 -26.26
N GLY A 92 3.34 1.55 -25.82
CA GLY A 92 2.31 2.30 -25.10
C GLY A 92 1.12 2.81 -25.91
N ILE A 93 0.90 2.32 -27.14
CA ILE A 93 -0.37 2.50 -27.85
C ILE A 93 -1.40 1.52 -27.29
N SER A 94 -2.57 2.02 -26.89
CA SER A 94 -3.72 1.20 -26.54
C SER A 94 -4.12 0.34 -27.74
N ILE A 95 -4.02 -0.98 -27.61
CA ILE A 95 -4.44 -1.92 -28.66
C ILE A 95 -5.94 -1.81 -28.84
N ARG A 96 -6.35 -1.51 -30.06
CA ARG A 96 -7.75 -1.28 -30.44
C ARG A 96 -8.10 -2.17 -31.60
N ILE A 97 -9.15 -2.95 -31.46
CA ILE A 97 -9.73 -3.69 -32.58
C ILE A 97 -10.89 -2.88 -33.12
N ASN A 98 -10.70 -2.31 -34.31
CA ASN A 98 -11.53 -1.20 -34.81
C ASN A 98 -11.67 -0.08 -33.75
N ASN A 99 -12.88 0.15 -33.22
CA ASN A 99 -13.15 1.21 -32.25
C ASN A 99 -13.07 0.76 -30.78
N VAL A 100 -12.83 -0.54 -30.52
CA VAL A 100 -12.85 -1.10 -29.17
C VAL A 100 -11.44 -1.19 -28.61
N ALA A 101 -11.15 -0.44 -27.55
CA ALA A 101 -9.90 -0.58 -26.79
C ALA A 101 -9.94 -1.84 -25.93
N LEU A 102 -8.90 -2.68 -26.05
CA LEU A 102 -8.79 -3.89 -25.23
C LEU A 102 -8.11 -3.58 -23.89
N PRO A 103 -8.67 -4.02 -22.75
CA PRO A 103 -8.06 -3.86 -21.45
C PRO A 103 -6.73 -4.61 -21.38
N GLN A 104 -5.78 -4.04 -20.65
CA GLN A 104 -4.48 -4.67 -20.51
C GLN A 104 -4.55 -6.07 -19.90
N LEU A 105 -5.37 -6.28 -18.87
CA LEU A 105 -5.50 -7.59 -18.21
C LEU A 105 -5.86 -8.69 -19.23
N LEU A 106 -6.74 -8.37 -20.18
CA LEU A 106 -7.15 -9.27 -21.25
C LEU A 106 -6.01 -9.53 -22.25
N LEU A 107 -5.28 -8.47 -22.64
CA LEU A 107 -4.12 -8.58 -23.53
C LEU A 107 -3.01 -9.45 -22.93
N ILE A 108 -2.77 -9.34 -21.61
CA ILE A 108 -1.79 -10.18 -20.92
C ILE A 108 -2.19 -11.65 -20.98
N SER A 109 -3.47 -11.98 -20.74
CA SER A 109 -3.95 -13.37 -20.83
C SER A 109 -3.68 -13.98 -22.21
N ILE A 110 -4.03 -13.23 -23.27
CA ILE A 110 -3.79 -13.64 -24.66
C ILE A 110 -2.29 -13.83 -24.93
N LEU A 111 -1.46 -12.88 -24.48
CA LEU A 111 0.00 -12.94 -24.66
C LEU A 111 0.63 -14.13 -23.91
N GLU A 112 0.02 -14.62 -22.83
CA GLU A 112 0.49 -15.83 -22.15
C GLU A 112 0.25 -17.11 -22.97
N LYS A 113 -0.73 -17.11 -23.88
CA LYS A 113 -0.90 -18.22 -24.85
C LYS A 113 0.05 -18.11 -26.03
N ILE A 114 0.29 -16.89 -26.51
CA ILE A 114 1.19 -16.63 -27.66
C ILE A 114 2.65 -16.88 -27.28
N ILE A 115 3.06 -16.43 -26.09
CA ILE A 115 4.42 -16.55 -25.56
C ILE A 115 4.30 -17.36 -24.26
N PRO A 116 4.31 -18.70 -24.24
CA PRO A 116 4.00 -19.46 -23.03
C PRO A 116 5.18 -19.64 -22.05
N GLU A 117 6.41 -19.29 -22.43
CA GLU A 117 7.61 -19.62 -21.68
C GLU A 117 7.65 -18.98 -20.28
N LYS A 118 8.02 -19.75 -19.25
CA LYS A 118 8.03 -19.26 -17.85
C LYS A 118 9.46 -19.20 -17.29
N LYS A 119 10.33 -18.43 -17.96
CA LYS A 119 11.75 -18.29 -17.61
C LYS A 119 12.16 -16.85 -17.36
N SER A 120 13.32 -16.70 -16.71
CA SER A 120 14.05 -15.43 -16.63
C SER A 120 15.37 -15.52 -17.39
N ILE A 121 15.79 -14.43 -18.02
CA ILE A 121 16.94 -14.35 -18.92
C ILE A 121 17.78 -13.12 -18.53
N SER A 122 19.08 -13.33 -18.31
CA SER A 122 20.06 -12.25 -18.23
C SER A 122 20.44 -11.80 -19.64
N ILE A 123 20.49 -10.50 -19.84
CA ILE A 123 20.90 -9.88 -21.10
C ILE A 123 22.34 -9.39 -20.94
N GLU A 124 23.22 -9.87 -21.81
CA GLU A 124 24.66 -9.58 -21.78
C GLU A 124 25.06 -8.52 -22.82
N ASP A 125 24.31 -8.41 -23.93
CA ASP A 125 24.61 -7.46 -25.00
C ASP A 125 23.36 -6.88 -25.69
N VAL A 126 23.57 -5.81 -26.45
CA VAL A 126 22.52 -5.13 -27.22
C VAL A 126 21.82 -6.04 -28.25
N PRO A 127 22.52 -6.86 -29.05
CA PRO A 127 21.84 -7.81 -29.95
C PRO A 127 20.88 -8.77 -29.22
N GLN A 128 21.27 -9.31 -28.07
CA GLN A 128 20.40 -10.15 -27.24
C GLN A 128 19.22 -9.36 -26.69
N TYR A 129 19.45 -8.11 -26.24
CA TYR A 129 18.40 -7.19 -25.83
C TYR A 129 17.35 -7.00 -26.93
N GLU A 130 17.77 -6.62 -28.13
CA GLU A 130 16.88 -6.37 -29.27
C GLU A 130 16.10 -7.63 -29.67
N LYS A 131 16.79 -8.77 -29.68
CA LYS A 131 16.16 -10.07 -29.97
C LYS A 131 15.11 -10.43 -28.92
N LEU A 132 15.40 -10.29 -27.63
CA LEU A 132 14.48 -10.70 -26.59
C LEU A 132 13.28 -9.76 -26.46
N THR A 133 13.52 -8.45 -26.61
CA THR A 133 12.50 -7.42 -26.40
C THR A 133 11.77 -7.05 -27.68
N ASN A 134 12.22 -7.48 -28.85
CA ASN A 134 11.71 -7.02 -30.15
C ASN A 134 11.74 -5.48 -30.28
N ILE A 135 12.68 -4.80 -29.60
CA ILE A 135 12.90 -3.35 -29.68
C ILE A 135 14.15 -3.10 -30.51
N ARG A 136 14.11 -2.14 -31.43
CA ARG A 136 15.29 -1.70 -32.18
C ARG A 136 16.01 -0.59 -31.40
N VAL A 137 17.31 -0.76 -31.18
CA VAL A 137 18.15 0.28 -30.60
C VAL A 137 18.75 1.13 -31.73
N PRO A 138 18.59 2.48 -31.71
CA PRO A 138 19.21 3.35 -32.70
C PRO A 138 20.74 3.16 -32.72
N GLU A 139 21.34 3.15 -33.92
CA GLU A 139 22.78 2.86 -34.08
C GLU A 139 23.67 3.75 -33.20
N LYS A 140 23.32 5.05 -33.11
CA LYS A 140 24.01 6.04 -32.28
C LYS A 140 24.01 5.70 -30.78
N ASP A 141 23.02 4.96 -30.30
CA ASP A 141 22.79 4.68 -28.87
C ASP A 141 23.32 3.30 -28.46
N ARG A 142 23.64 2.42 -29.43
CA ARG A 142 24.05 1.02 -29.15
C ARG A 142 25.27 0.93 -28.24
N ALA A 143 26.31 1.73 -28.51
CA ALA A 143 27.55 1.68 -27.75
C ALA A 143 27.35 2.12 -26.29
N ASP A 144 26.52 3.14 -26.07
CA ASP A 144 26.24 3.63 -24.72
C ASP A 144 25.28 2.70 -23.97
N LEU A 145 24.28 2.13 -24.66
CA LEU A 145 23.41 1.13 -24.06
C LEU A 145 24.18 -0.14 -23.65
N GLN A 146 25.18 -0.55 -24.42
CA GLN A 146 26.07 -1.64 -24.04
C GLN A 146 26.80 -1.33 -22.72
N LYS A 147 27.34 -0.12 -22.55
CA LYS A 147 27.95 0.32 -21.27
C LYS A 147 26.95 0.29 -20.12
N VAL A 148 25.68 0.66 -20.37
CA VAL A 148 24.62 0.58 -19.37
C VAL A 148 24.36 -0.85 -18.94
N ILE A 149 24.27 -1.80 -19.87
CA ILE A 149 24.08 -3.23 -19.58
C ILE A 149 25.25 -3.77 -18.74
N GLU A 150 26.48 -3.38 -19.08
CA GLU A 150 27.69 -3.79 -18.35
C GLU A 150 27.77 -3.20 -16.93
N LYS A 151 27.38 -1.94 -16.76
CA LYS A 151 27.41 -1.25 -15.45
C LYS A 151 26.23 -1.67 -14.56
N TYR A 152 25.06 -1.84 -15.16
CA TYR A 152 23.79 -2.12 -14.51
C TYR A 152 23.11 -3.32 -15.20
N PRO A 153 23.39 -4.56 -14.74
CA PRO A 153 22.93 -5.77 -15.39
C PRO A 153 21.42 -5.77 -15.65
N VAL A 154 21.04 -6.29 -16.81
CA VAL A 154 19.63 -6.40 -17.22
C VAL A 154 19.22 -7.86 -17.11
N LYS A 155 18.09 -8.10 -16.44
CA LYS A 155 17.50 -9.43 -16.35
C LYS A 155 15.98 -9.31 -16.40
N LEU A 156 15.36 -10.05 -17.30
CA LEU A 156 13.93 -9.96 -17.61
C LEU A 156 13.28 -11.33 -17.45
N SER A 157 12.03 -11.36 -17.00
CA SER A 157 11.18 -12.54 -17.09
C SER A 157 10.33 -12.44 -18.35
N MET A 158 9.91 -13.59 -18.88
CA MET A 158 8.94 -13.58 -19.99
C MET A 158 7.60 -12.94 -19.61
N HIS A 159 7.24 -12.93 -18.31
CA HIS A 159 6.05 -12.23 -17.83
C HIS A 159 6.17 -10.71 -18.03
N ILE A 160 7.32 -10.15 -17.65
CA ILE A 160 7.62 -8.73 -17.90
C ILE A 160 7.74 -8.42 -19.40
N ILE A 161 8.29 -9.33 -20.21
CA ILE A 161 8.31 -9.16 -21.68
C ILE A 161 6.89 -9.02 -22.25
N ARG A 162 5.94 -9.85 -21.81
CA ARG A 162 4.52 -9.69 -22.23
C ARG A 162 3.92 -8.38 -21.76
N GLN A 163 4.18 -7.99 -20.52
CA GLN A 163 3.62 -6.75 -19.97
C GLN A 163 4.17 -5.50 -20.64
N MET A 164 5.48 -5.43 -20.89
CA MET A 164 6.08 -4.27 -21.54
C MET A 164 5.65 -4.09 -23.00
N MET A 165 5.25 -5.18 -23.68
CA MET A 165 4.67 -5.08 -25.01
C MET A 165 3.47 -4.14 -24.99
N VAL A 166 2.57 -4.32 -24.04
CA VAL A 166 1.31 -3.55 -23.98
C VAL A 166 1.34 -2.40 -22.97
N SER A 167 2.48 -2.13 -22.32
CA SER A 167 2.61 -1.04 -21.35
C SER A 167 4.00 -0.40 -21.36
N LYS A 168 4.02 0.90 -21.72
CA LYS A 168 5.21 1.76 -21.57
C LYS A 168 5.63 1.93 -20.12
N ASN A 169 4.68 1.92 -19.18
CA ASN A 169 4.95 2.14 -17.77
C ASN A 169 5.60 0.92 -17.13
N VAL A 170 5.28 -0.29 -17.61
CA VAL A 170 6.04 -1.50 -17.25
C VAL A 170 7.41 -1.49 -17.91
N ALA A 171 7.49 -1.20 -19.21
CA ALA A 171 8.76 -1.10 -19.93
C ALA A 171 9.75 -0.15 -19.23
N TYR A 172 9.26 1.02 -18.80
CA TYR A 172 10.04 2.07 -18.14
C TYR A 172 10.75 1.61 -16.85
N GLN A 173 10.25 0.57 -16.20
CA GLN A 173 10.79 0.06 -14.94
C GLN A 173 11.91 -0.98 -15.12
N TYR A 174 12.02 -1.59 -16.30
CA TYR A 174 12.86 -2.78 -16.53
C TYR A 174 13.79 -2.66 -17.74
N LEU A 175 13.48 -1.84 -18.74
CA LEU A 175 14.33 -1.63 -19.91
C LEU A 175 15.47 -0.65 -19.59
N PRO A 176 16.70 -0.90 -20.06
CA PRO A 176 17.82 0.02 -19.88
C PRO A 176 17.66 1.30 -20.73
N PHE A 177 18.20 2.41 -20.22
CA PHE A 177 18.26 3.69 -20.94
C PHE A 177 19.70 4.22 -21.00
N VAL A 178 20.08 4.92 -22.07
CA VAL A 178 21.41 5.53 -22.19
C VAL A 178 21.65 6.60 -21.12
N GLU A 179 20.57 7.25 -20.68
CA GLU A 179 20.54 8.26 -19.61
C GLU A 179 20.99 7.69 -18.25
N GLU A 180 20.98 6.37 -18.07
CA GLU A 180 21.50 5.75 -16.85
C GLU A 180 23.02 5.92 -16.68
N LEU A 181 23.74 6.35 -17.73
CA LEU A 181 25.15 6.72 -17.62
C LEU A 181 25.40 8.01 -16.81
N ASP A 182 24.34 8.78 -16.51
CA ASP A 182 24.42 9.95 -15.63
C ASP A 182 25.04 9.59 -14.26
N PRO A 183 26.18 10.22 -13.88
CA PRO A 183 26.84 9.95 -12.61
C PRO A 183 26.13 10.60 -11.41
N ALA A 184 25.07 11.40 -11.59
CA ALA A 184 24.34 12.03 -10.51
C ALA A 184 23.72 11.01 -9.55
N GLY A 185 23.82 11.28 -8.24
CA GLY A 185 23.35 10.39 -7.19
C GLY A 185 24.48 9.63 -6.49
N HIS A 186 24.09 8.76 -5.58
CA HIS A 186 24.96 7.96 -4.72
C HIS A 186 25.21 6.57 -5.30
N VAL A 187 26.35 5.96 -4.94
CA VAL A 187 26.63 4.55 -5.25
C VAL A 187 25.77 3.64 -4.36
N ASN A 188 25.61 4.00 -3.09
CA ASN A 188 24.73 3.35 -2.11
C ASN A 188 24.00 4.43 -1.31
N THR A 189 22.75 4.17 -0.90
CA THR A 189 21.92 5.14 -0.15
C THR A 189 21.68 4.76 1.31
N TRP A 190 22.27 3.68 1.80
CA TRP A 190 22.10 3.19 3.17
C TRP A 190 23.44 3.06 3.90
N ILE A 191 23.39 3.19 5.23
CA ILE A 191 24.57 3.09 6.13
C ILE A 191 24.45 1.91 7.10
N GLY A 192 23.47 1.03 6.92
CA GLY A 192 23.17 -0.05 7.86
C GLY A 192 24.40 -0.89 8.21
N GLN A 193 24.53 -1.22 9.50
CA GLN A 193 25.65 -2.04 9.97
C GLN A 193 25.36 -3.52 9.69
N PHE A 194 26.27 -4.17 8.99
CA PHE A 194 26.17 -5.59 8.67
C PHE A 194 26.81 -6.46 9.75
N HIS A 195 26.07 -7.44 10.22
CA HIS A 195 26.52 -8.49 11.13
C HIS A 195 26.48 -9.83 10.42
N GLN A 196 27.56 -10.61 10.54
CA GLN A 196 27.74 -11.89 9.85
C GLN A 196 27.58 -11.79 8.32
N GLY A 197 27.70 -10.59 7.75
CA GLY A 197 27.50 -10.31 6.32
C GLY A 197 26.04 -10.38 5.82
N LEU A 198 25.08 -10.84 6.64
CA LEU A 198 23.70 -11.09 6.20
C LEU A 198 22.64 -10.32 6.99
N VAL A 199 22.95 -9.89 8.21
CA VAL A 199 22.01 -9.16 9.07
C VAL A 199 22.37 -7.69 9.05
N GLU A 200 21.57 -6.89 8.37
CA GLU A 200 21.70 -5.44 8.33
C GLU A 200 20.80 -4.82 9.39
N GLN A 201 21.41 -4.08 10.32
CA GLN A 201 20.71 -3.41 11.41
C GLN A 201 20.75 -1.89 11.24
N MET A 202 19.58 -1.31 10.93
CA MET A 202 19.36 0.14 10.85
C MET A 202 18.46 0.66 11.98
N TYR A 203 17.82 -0.26 12.73
CA TYR A 203 16.86 0.06 13.77
C TYR A 203 17.10 -0.85 14.97
N GLN A 204 16.76 -0.36 16.16
CA GLN A 204 17.00 -1.12 17.39
C GLN A 204 16.24 -2.46 17.42
N ASN A 205 14.98 -2.44 16.98
CA ASN A 205 14.04 -3.56 17.15
C ASN A 205 13.83 -4.45 15.93
N ARG A 206 14.52 -4.19 14.82
CA ARG A 206 14.30 -4.92 13.57
C ARG A 206 15.52 -4.94 12.67
N VAL A 207 15.66 -6.02 11.91
CA VAL A 207 16.79 -6.22 11.00
C VAL A 207 16.33 -6.67 9.62
N ILE A 208 17.15 -6.36 8.63
CA ILE A 208 17.10 -6.93 7.29
C ILE A 208 17.97 -8.18 7.29
N PHE A 209 17.47 -9.30 6.76
CA PHE A 209 18.18 -10.57 6.69
C PHE A 209 18.27 -11.04 5.23
N LEU A 210 19.46 -10.96 4.65
CA LEU A 210 19.73 -11.30 3.25
C LEU A 210 19.92 -12.82 3.07
N LEU A 211 19.08 -13.45 2.25
CA LEU A 211 19.16 -14.90 1.97
C LEU A 211 19.61 -15.24 0.54
N ASN A 212 19.70 -14.24 -0.33
CA ASN A 212 20.04 -14.39 -1.75
C ASN A 212 20.49 -13.04 -2.34
N MET A 213 21.38 -13.02 -3.33
CA MET A 213 21.92 -11.77 -3.92
C MET A 213 21.32 -11.41 -5.29
N SER A 214 20.58 -12.34 -5.89
CA SER A 214 20.00 -12.21 -7.23
C SER A 214 18.47 -12.06 -7.21
N CYS A 215 17.91 -11.50 -8.27
CA CYS A 215 16.46 -11.47 -8.52
C CYS A 215 16.16 -12.24 -9.81
N PRO A 216 14.92 -12.70 -10.04
CA PRO A 216 14.54 -13.20 -11.36
C PRO A 216 14.39 -12.06 -12.38
N VAL A 217 14.14 -10.82 -11.92
CA VAL A 217 14.05 -9.61 -12.74
C VAL A 217 14.78 -8.46 -12.05
N TYR A 218 15.50 -7.63 -12.81
CA TYR A 218 16.19 -6.45 -12.27
C TYR A 218 15.45 -5.16 -12.61
N CYS A 219 14.95 -4.49 -11.57
CA CYS A 219 14.36 -3.15 -11.67
C CYS A 219 15.47 -2.12 -11.91
N ARG A 220 15.27 -1.21 -12.86
CA ARG A 220 16.27 -0.18 -13.21
C ARG A 220 16.51 0.84 -12.10
N PHE A 221 15.52 1.07 -11.25
CA PHE A 221 15.60 1.96 -10.10
C PHE A 221 16.11 1.29 -8.81
N CYS A 222 16.60 0.05 -8.88
CA CYS A 222 16.98 -0.72 -7.69
C CYS A 222 18.17 -0.09 -6.93
N PHE A 223 18.08 -0.08 -5.59
CA PHE A 223 19.17 0.27 -4.68
C PHE A 223 20.46 -0.54 -4.88
N ARG A 224 20.34 -1.78 -5.38
CA ARG A 224 21.44 -2.72 -5.63
C ARG A 224 21.68 -2.93 -7.12
N LYS A 225 21.48 -1.90 -7.96
CA LYS A 225 21.53 -2.04 -9.43
C LYS A 225 22.93 -2.24 -9.99
N HIS A 226 23.98 -1.73 -9.33
CA HIS A 226 25.36 -1.86 -9.78
C HIS A 226 25.79 -3.33 -9.88
N LYS A 227 26.54 -3.67 -10.93
CA LYS A 227 27.02 -5.03 -11.20
C LYS A 227 27.75 -5.65 -10.01
N GLU A 228 28.63 -4.90 -9.36
CA GLU A 228 29.42 -5.33 -8.20
C GLU A 228 28.54 -5.90 -7.06
N THR A 229 27.35 -5.34 -6.86
CA THR A 229 26.40 -5.84 -5.86
C THR A 229 25.71 -7.13 -6.31
N ARG A 230 25.42 -7.26 -7.62
CA ARG A 230 24.72 -8.42 -8.20
C ARG A 230 25.61 -9.65 -8.38
N THR A 231 26.92 -9.47 -8.45
CA THR A 231 27.91 -10.54 -8.63
C THR A 231 28.46 -11.10 -7.32
N GLN A 232 27.98 -10.62 -6.16
CA GLN A 232 28.36 -11.16 -4.87
C GLN A 232 27.92 -12.62 -4.72
N ALA A 233 28.72 -13.43 -4.02
CA ALA A 233 28.40 -14.82 -3.77
C ALA A 233 27.11 -14.94 -2.94
N ASN A 234 26.28 -15.93 -3.26
CA ASN A 234 25.08 -16.20 -2.46
C ASN A 234 25.47 -16.80 -1.10
N PRO A 235 24.73 -16.47 -0.03
CA PRO A 235 24.97 -17.07 1.28
C PRO A 235 24.70 -18.58 1.26
N THR A 236 25.50 -19.31 2.03
CA THR A 236 25.29 -20.72 2.35
C THR A 236 24.36 -20.88 3.54
N THR A 237 23.84 -22.10 3.75
CA THR A 237 23.01 -22.40 4.93
C THR A 237 23.78 -22.22 6.24
N ASP A 238 25.10 -22.43 6.27
CA ASP A 238 25.90 -22.20 7.46
C ASP A 238 26.08 -20.71 7.76
N ASP A 239 26.14 -19.86 6.74
CA ASP A 239 26.10 -18.40 6.92
C ASP A 239 24.77 -17.97 7.56
N VAL A 240 23.66 -18.53 7.06
CA VAL A 240 22.31 -18.31 7.61
C VAL A 240 22.23 -18.75 9.09
N LYS A 241 22.78 -19.92 9.46
CA LYS A 241 22.82 -20.37 10.86
C LYS A 241 23.59 -19.40 11.77
N ARG A 242 24.72 -18.85 11.30
CA ARG A 242 25.50 -17.87 12.08
C ARG A 242 24.71 -16.57 12.28
N ALA A 243 24.02 -16.10 11.24
CA ALA A 243 23.13 -14.94 11.32
C ALA A 243 21.94 -15.16 12.28
N VAL A 244 21.28 -16.33 12.22
CA VAL A 244 20.23 -16.70 13.19
C VAL A 244 20.79 -16.71 14.63
N ASN A 245 22.02 -17.19 14.83
CA ASN A 245 22.64 -17.18 16.15
C ASN A 245 22.95 -15.77 16.67
N TYR A 246 23.31 -14.84 15.79
CA TYR A 246 23.43 -13.42 16.16
C TYR A 246 22.08 -12.85 16.63
N ILE A 247 21.00 -13.11 15.90
CA ILE A 247 19.65 -12.67 16.26
C ILE A 247 19.22 -13.26 17.61
N ARG A 248 19.53 -14.53 17.86
CA ARG A 248 19.27 -15.20 19.15
C ARG A 248 19.96 -14.51 20.33
N LYS A 249 21.14 -13.93 20.11
CA LYS A 249 21.92 -13.23 21.15
C LYS A 249 21.57 -11.75 21.30
N THR A 250 20.58 -11.25 20.55
CA THR A 250 20.23 -9.84 20.49
C THR A 250 18.74 -9.62 20.81
N PRO A 251 18.34 -9.60 22.10
CA PRO A 251 16.93 -9.61 22.52
C PRO A 251 16.09 -8.40 22.08
N SER A 252 16.75 -7.29 21.69
CA SER A 252 16.09 -6.10 21.16
C SER A 252 15.41 -6.36 19.81
N ILE A 253 15.92 -7.29 18.99
CA ILE A 253 15.37 -7.59 17.65
C ILE A 253 14.07 -8.38 17.75
N LYS A 254 12.93 -7.74 17.43
CA LYS A 254 11.60 -8.36 17.43
C LYS A 254 11.10 -8.73 16.04
N GLU A 255 11.51 -7.99 15.01
CA GLU A 255 11.05 -8.19 13.64
C GLU A 255 12.20 -8.45 12.66
N ILE A 256 12.01 -9.40 11.75
CA ILE A 256 13.02 -9.76 10.75
C ILE A 256 12.42 -9.61 9.36
N VAL A 257 13.04 -8.76 8.54
CA VAL A 257 12.71 -8.62 7.11
C VAL A 257 13.64 -9.53 6.31
N ILE A 258 13.12 -10.69 5.93
CA ILE A 258 13.81 -11.67 5.09
C ILE A 258 13.76 -11.19 3.64
N THR A 259 14.92 -10.90 3.06
CA THR A 259 15.06 -10.28 1.74
C THR A 259 16.41 -10.66 1.09
N GLY A 260 16.95 -9.78 0.24
CA GLY A 260 18.13 -10.03 -0.56
C GLY A 260 18.02 -9.34 -1.92
N GLY A 261 18.26 -10.10 -2.98
CA GLY A 261 17.56 -9.91 -4.23
C GLY A 261 16.12 -10.39 -4.07
N ASP A 262 15.86 -11.68 -4.30
CA ASP A 262 14.57 -12.31 -3.96
C ASP A 262 14.79 -13.58 -3.10
N PRO A 263 14.25 -13.65 -1.88
CA PRO A 263 14.53 -14.74 -0.95
C PRO A 263 13.90 -16.08 -1.40
N PHE A 264 12.88 -16.05 -2.27
CA PHE A 264 12.18 -17.24 -2.75
C PHE A 264 12.98 -18.02 -3.82
N LEU A 265 14.15 -17.52 -4.22
CA LEU A 265 15.06 -18.24 -5.11
C LEU A 265 15.95 -19.26 -4.36
N ASN A 266 16.02 -19.21 -3.02
CA ASN A 266 16.84 -20.13 -2.23
C ASN A 266 16.00 -20.86 -1.16
N LYS A 267 15.48 -22.05 -1.53
CA LYS A 267 14.65 -22.89 -0.65
C LYS A 267 15.38 -23.31 0.63
N ALA A 268 16.65 -23.70 0.52
CA ALA A 268 17.43 -24.20 1.66
C ALA A 268 17.68 -23.10 2.70
N ASN A 269 18.06 -21.90 2.25
CA ASN A 269 18.26 -20.76 3.13
C ASN A 269 16.94 -20.28 3.76
N MET A 270 15.86 -20.22 2.98
CA MET A 270 14.54 -19.84 3.50
C MET A 270 14.10 -20.79 4.62
N ALA A 271 14.20 -22.10 4.40
CA ALA A 271 13.86 -23.10 5.41
C ALA A 271 14.74 -22.97 6.66
N CYS A 272 16.05 -22.87 6.48
CA CYS A 272 16.99 -22.70 7.59
C CYS A 272 16.71 -21.43 8.41
N ALA A 273 16.34 -20.32 7.76
CA ALA A 273 16.03 -19.07 8.42
C ALA A 273 14.71 -19.15 9.19
N ILE A 274 13.61 -19.58 8.56
CA ILE A 274 12.30 -19.65 9.20
C ILE A 274 12.32 -20.61 10.39
N ASP A 275 12.89 -21.81 10.21
CA ASP A 275 12.94 -22.81 11.28
C ASP A 275 13.84 -22.34 12.43
N GLY A 276 14.98 -21.73 12.13
CA GLY A 276 15.88 -21.21 13.15
C GLY A 276 15.33 -20.02 13.94
N LEU A 277 14.54 -19.15 13.28
CA LEU A 277 13.93 -17.96 13.90
C LEU A 277 12.67 -18.30 14.69
N LYS A 278 11.93 -19.35 14.29
CA LYS A 278 10.78 -19.87 15.05
C LYS A 278 11.16 -20.16 16.50
N GLU A 279 12.32 -20.79 16.72
CA GLU A 279 12.79 -21.19 18.05
C GLU A 279 13.26 -20.03 18.95
N ILE A 280 13.26 -18.78 18.48
CA ILE A 280 13.80 -17.63 19.24
C ILE A 280 12.66 -16.89 19.95
N PRO A 281 12.55 -16.90 21.29
CA PRO A 281 11.37 -16.38 21.99
C PRO A 281 11.07 -14.90 21.74
N HIS A 282 12.10 -14.05 21.65
CA HIS A 282 11.91 -12.61 21.47
C HIS A 282 11.55 -12.20 20.04
N VAL A 283 11.62 -13.10 19.06
CA VAL A 283 11.19 -12.83 17.68
C VAL A 283 9.67 -12.93 17.59
N GLN A 284 9.03 -11.90 17.03
CA GLN A 284 7.57 -11.82 16.90
C GLN A 284 7.11 -11.91 15.45
N THR A 285 7.84 -11.28 14.51
CA THR A 285 7.40 -11.14 13.11
C THR A 285 8.48 -11.56 12.13
N LEU A 286 8.10 -12.37 11.14
CA LEU A 286 8.89 -12.62 9.94
C LEU A 286 8.21 -11.95 8.74
N ARG A 287 8.91 -11.01 8.10
CA ARG A 287 8.43 -10.31 6.90
C ARG A 287 9.20 -10.81 5.69
N LEU A 288 8.52 -11.51 4.77
CA LEU A 288 9.13 -12.04 3.56
C LEU A 288 8.97 -11.02 2.44
N ALA A 289 10.06 -10.36 2.06
CA ALA A 289 10.03 -9.32 1.04
C ALA A 289 10.35 -9.88 -0.35
N THR A 290 9.37 -9.82 -1.25
CA THR A 290 9.48 -10.32 -2.63
C THR A 290 8.68 -9.46 -3.60
N ARG A 291 9.31 -9.11 -4.72
CA ARG A 291 8.62 -8.49 -5.85
C ARG A 291 8.26 -9.51 -6.94
N SER A 292 8.56 -10.80 -6.72
CA SER A 292 8.19 -11.87 -7.65
C SER A 292 6.69 -12.03 -7.85
N ILE A 293 5.85 -11.53 -6.94
CA ILE A 293 4.40 -11.50 -7.14
C ILE A 293 4.03 -10.66 -8.38
N ALA A 294 4.66 -9.50 -8.56
CA ALA A 294 4.40 -8.61 -9.69
C ALA A 294 5.10 -9.08 -10.97
N TYR A 295 6.42 -9.36 -10.91
CA TYR A 295 7.21 -9.56 -12.13
C TYR A 295 7.48 -11.03 -12.52
N TYR A 296 7.16 -11.99 -11.64
CA TYR A 296 7.48 -13.41 -11.85
C TYR A 296 6.55 -14.35 -11.07
N PRO A 297 5.21 -14.22 -11.22
CA PRO A 297 4.23 -14.94 -10.40
C PRO A 297 4.35 -16.47 -10.53
N HIS A 298 4.88 -16.98 -11.66
CA HIS A 298 5.15 -18.41 -11.84
C HIS A 298 5.99 -19.03 -10.71
N LEU A 299 6.84 -18.26 -10.05
CA LEU A 299 7.62 -18.75 -8.91
C LEU A 299 6.76 -19.45 -7.86
N PHE A 300 5.57 -18.90 -7.58
CA PHE A 300 4.66 -19.40 -6.55
C PHE A 300 3.84 -20.61 -6.97
N TYR A 301 3.55 -20.75 -8.27
CA TYR A 301 2.79 -21.88 -8.84
C TYR A 301 3.65 -23.04 -9.31
N SER A 302 4.96 -22.81 -9.49
CA SER A 302 5.90 -23.86 -9.89
C SER A 302 5.95 -25.03 -8.87
N ASN A 303 6.31 -26.22 -9.34
CA ASN A 303 6.49 -27.41 -8.50
C ASN A 303 5.25 -27.72 -7.62
N ASN A 304 4.06 -27.76 -8.24
CA ASN A 304 2.78 -27.97 -7.55
C ASN A 304 2.53 -26.94 -6.43
N SER A 305 2.71 -25.66 -6.77
CA SER A 305 2.50 -24.53 -5.84
C SER A 305 3.30 -24.64 -4.54
N PHE A 306 4.56 -25.12 -4.63
CA PHE A 306 5.40 -25.41 -3.47
C PHE A 306 5.43 -24.26 -2.46
N TRP A 307 5.64 -23.02 -2.91
CA TRP A 307 5.78 -21.87 -2.03
C TRP A 307 4.48 -21.51 -1.32
N LEU A 308 3.34 -21.55 -2.01
CA LEU A 308 2.03 -21.31 -1.39
C LEU A 308 1.76 -22.34 -0.28
N ASN A 309 2.00 -23.62 -0.58
CA ASN A 309 1.79 -24.72 0.37
C ASN A 309 2.79 -24.67 1.55
N TYR A 310 4.06 -24.37 1.27
CA TYR A 310 5.10 -24.24 2.28
C TYR A 310 4.80 -23.10 3.26
N LEU A 311 4.45 -21.92 2.75
CA LEU A 311 4.14 -20.77 3.59
C LEU A 311 2.87 -20.96 4.40
N LYS A 312 1.83 -21.58 3.82
CA LYS A 312 0.62 -21.93 4.59
C LYS A 312 0.95 -22.79 5.81
N ARG A 313 1.77 -23.84 5.63
CA ARG A 313 2.21 -24.70 6.74
C ARG A 313 3.06 -23.94 7.75
N LYS A 314 4.03 -23.14 7.29
CA LYS A 314 4.91 -22.37 8.18
C LYS A 314 4.19 -21.25 8.94
N ASN A 315 3.18 -20.64 8.34
CA ASN A 315 2.34 -19.67 9.04
C ASN A 315 1.65 -20.35 10.23
N LEU A 316 1.05 -21.52 10.04
CA LEU A 316 0.42 -22.28 11.12
C LEU A 316 1.42 -22.67 12.23
N GLU A 317 2.60 -23.18 11.86
CA GLU A 317 3.66 -23.52 12.83
C GLU A 317 4.12 -22.29 13.63
N LEU A 318 4.28 -21.12 13.00
CA LEU A 318 4.70 -19.90 13.68
C LEU A 318 3.61 -19.34 14.60
N GLN A 319 2.35 -19.41 14.17
CA GLN A 319 1.22 -18.95 14.97
C GLN A 319 1.07 -19.74 16.28
N GLN A 320 1.39 -21.05 16.27
CA GLN A 320 1.43 -21.87 17.48
C GLN A 320 2.46 -21.36 18.51
N GLU A 321 3.51 -20.69 18.02
CA GLU A 321 4.55 -20.05 18.84
C GLU A 321 4.29 -18.55 19.09
N GLY A 322 3.08 -18.06 18.80
CA GLY A 322 2.70 -16.65 18.95
C GLY A 322 3.39 -15.71 17.96
N LYS A 323 3.84 -16.22 16.81
CA LYS A 323 4.56 -15.46 15.76
C LYS A 323 3.71 -15.31 14.51
N ARG A 324 4.09 -14.34 13.66
CA ARG A 324 3.37 -14.03 12.42
C ARG A 324 4.31 -13.99 11.20
N ILE A 325 3.80 -14.45 10.05
CA ILE A 325 4.38 -14.20 8.74
C ILE A 325 3.61 -13.08 8.04
N GLU A 326 4.33 -12.15 7.42
CA GLU A 326 3.78 -11.14 6.53
C GLU A 326 4.55 -11.15 5.21
N ILE A 327 3.88 -10.79 4.12
CA ILE A 327 4.49 -10.69 2.80
C ILE A 327 4.63 -9.23 2.43
N ALA A 328 5.87 -8.77 2.23
CA ALA A 328 6.15 -7.46 1.66
C ALA A 328 6.26 -7.60 0.14
N THR A 329 5.51 -6.81 -0.61
CA THR A 329 5.66 -6.75 -2.06
C THR A 329 5.60 -5.32 -2.58
N HIS A 330 5.94 -5.13 -3.84
CA HIS A 330 6.10 -3.81 -4.44
C HIS A 330 5.42 -3.79 -5.81
N PHE A 331 4.49 -2.86 -5.98
CA PHE A 331 3.86 -2.52 -7.25
C PHE A 331 4.00 -1.02 -7.48
N ILE A 332 4.23 -0.63 -8.73
CA ILE A 332 4.51 0.74 -9.14
C ILE A 332 3.36 1.30 -9.97
N HIS A 333 2.82 0.50 -10.89
CA HIS A 333 1.80 0.94 -11.85
C HIS A 333 0.66 -0.10 -11.97
N PRO A 334 -0.61 0.31 -12.21
CA PRO A 334 -1.72 -0.64 -12.38
C PRO A 334 -1.48 -1.65 -13.52
N ASP A 335 -0.68 -1.28 -14.51
CA ASP A 335 -0.29 -2.13 -15.64
C ASP A 335 0.60 -3.33 -15.25
N GLU A 336 1.13 -3.38 -14.03
CA GLU A 336 1.84 -4.58 -13.52
C GLU A 336 0.87 -5.66 -13.04
N ILE A 337 -0.43 -5.35 -12.92
CA ILE A 337 -1.42 -6.29 -12.41
C ILE A 337 -1.68 -7.39 -13.45
N SER A 338 -1.66 -8.62 -12.97
CA SER A 338 -2.07 -9.82 -13.70
C SER A 338 -3.03 -10.65 -12.84
N PRO A 339 -3.82 -11.55 -13.45
CA PRO A 339 -4.72 -12.39 -12.67
C PRO A 339 -3.98 -13.22 -11.61
N GLN A 340 -2.82 -13.77 -11.99
CA GLN A 340 -2.00 -14.58 -11.08
C GLN A 340 -1.47 -13.78 -9.90
N CYS A 341 -1.14 -12.49 -10.09
CA CYS A 341 -0.64 -11.68 -8.97
C CYS A 341 -1.76 -11.40 -7.95
N LEU A 342 -2.98 -11.10 -8.42
CA LEU A 342 -4.16 -10.90 -7.55
C LEU A 342 -4.51 -12.20 -6.82
N ASP A 343 -4.47 -13.34 -7.51
CA ASP A 343 -4.73 -14.65 -6.91
C ASP A 343 -3.71 -15.02 -5.82
N ILE A 344 -2.42 -14.77 -6.05
CA ILE A 344 -1.37 -15.00 -5.04
C ILE A 344 -1.63 -14.14 -3.79
N ILE A 345 -1.97 -12.86 -3.98
CA ILE A 345 -2.28 -11.94 -2.86
C ILE A 345 -3.49 -12.47 -2.09
N SER A 346 -4.59 -12.76 -2.78
CA SER A 346 -5.81 -13.32 -2.17
C SER A 346 -5.54 -14.65 -1.46
N ALA A 347 -4.71 -15.52 -2.03
CA ALA A 347 -4.34 -16.78 -1.42
C ALA A 347 -3.58 -16.58 -0.10
N PHE A 348 -2.66 -15.62 -0.01
CA PHE A 348 -1.97 -15.33 1.24
C PHE A 348 -2.90 -14.74 2.30
N VAL A 349 -3.72 -13.74 1.93
CA VAL A 349 -4.65 -13.07 2.84
C VAL A 349 -5.68 -14.05 3.42
N LYS A 350 -6.23 -14.95 2.59
CA LYS A 350 -7.15 -16.01 3.03
C LYS A 350 -6.56 -16.98 4.06
N ASN A 351 -5.24 -17.14 4.05
CA ASN A 351 -4.53 -18.02 4.98
C ASN A 351 -3.92 -17.24 6.16
N GLY A 352 -4.44 -16.05 6.45
CA GLY A 352 -4.05 -15.23 7.61
C GLY A 352 -2.67 -14.58 7.49
N MET A 353 -2.09 -14.52 6.28
CA MET A 353 -0.83 -13.82 6.02
C MET A 353 -1.12 -12.46 5.40
N ALA A 354 -0.85 -11.38 6.14
CA ALA A 354 -1.01 -10.03 5.61
C ALA A 354 -0.03 -9.80 4.44
N VAL A 355 -0.56 -9.26 3.34
CA VAL A 355 0.25 -8.82 2.19
C VAL A 355 0.23 -7.31 2.15
N TYR A 356 1.40 -6.68 2.26
CA TYR A 356 1.51 -5.24 2.23
C TYR A 356 2.37 -4.74 1.07
N VAL A 357 1.99 -3.60 0.50
CA VAL A 357 2.53 -3.06 -0.74
C VAL A 357 3.31 -1.79 -0.50
N GLN A 358 4.50 -1.72 -1.10
CA GLN A 358 5.36 -0.53 -1.10
C GLN A 358 5.59 -0.04 -2.53
N THR A 359 5.53 1.28 -2.72
CA THR A 359 5.46 1.90 -4.05
C THR A 359 6.48 3.04 -4.16
N PRO A 360 7.67 2.78 -4.71
CA PRO A 360 8.55 3.84 -5.20
C PRO A 360 7.82 4.80 -6.16
N PHE A 361 8.02 6.10 -5.95
CA PHE A 361 7.41 7.16 -6.77
C PHE A 361 8.34 7.55 -7.92
N LEU A 362 7.94 7.27 -9.15
CA LEU A 362 8.73 7.39 -10.37
C LEU A 362 8.13 8.42 -11.32
N LYS A 363 8.94 9.40 -11.73
CA LYS A 363 8.58 10.43 -12.69
C LYS A 363 8.02 9.86 -14.00
N GLY A 364 6.87 10.37 -14.43
CA GLY A 364 6.22 10.03 -15.70
C GLY A 364 5.62 8.62 -15.73
N CYS A 365 5.48 7.98 -14.57
CA CYS A 365 4.98 6.61 -14.45
C CYS A 365 3.86 6.50 -13.43
N ASN A 366 4.12 6.83 -12.17
CA ASN A 366 3.11 6.81 -11.10
C ASN A 366 3.15 8.07 -10.24
N ASP A 367 3.65 9.18 -10.80
CA ASP A 367 3.84 10.43 -10.09
C ASP A 367 2.60 11.34 -10.07
N GLU A 368 1.42 10.72 -10.14
CA GLU A 368 0.10 11.35 -10.20
C GLU A 368 -0.93 10.51 -9.41
N GLY A 369 -2.00 11.18 -8.96
CA GLY A 369 -3.02 10.59 -8.09
C GLY A 369 -3.88 9.50 -8.76
N PRO A 370 -4.46 9.72 -9.96
CA PRO A 370 -5.38 8.77 -10.59
C PRO A 370 -4.79 7.36 -10.81
N GLU A 371 -3.55 7.25 -11.29
CA GLU A 371 -2.88 5.97 -11.54
C GLU A 371 -2.67 5.19 -10.25
N LEU A 372 -2.25 5.89 -9.19
CA LEU A 372 -2.09 5.32 -7.86
C LEU A 372 -3.43 4.87 -7.28
N THR A 373 -4.49 5.69 -7.41
CA THR A 373 -5.85 5.30 -7.00
C THR A 373 -6.26 3.99 -7.68
N ARG A 374 -6.06 3.88 -9.00
CA ARG A 374 -6.38 2.65 -9.74
C ARG A 374 -5.58 1.45 -9.27
N LEU A 375 -4.25 1.58 -9.13
CA LEU A 375 -3.38 0.51 -8.64
C LEU A 375 -3.83 0.00 -7.27
N PHE A 376 -4.11 0.94 -6.38
CA PHE A 376 -4.42 0.70 -4.99
C PHE A 376 -5.79 0.08 -4.78
N SER A 377 -6.79 0.49 -5.56
CA SER A 377 -8.10 -0.15 -5.61
C SER A 377 -8.03 -1.60 -6.09
N LEU A 378 -7.24 -1.89 -7.15
CA LEU A 378 -7.05 -3.26 -7.66
C LEU A 378 -6.39 -4.17 -6.60
N LEU A 379 -5.32 -3.70 -5.98
CA LEU A 379 -4.59 -4.45 -4.96
C LEU A 379 -5.44 -4.67 -3.70
N ARG A 380 -6.21 -3.66 -3.29
CA ARG A 380 -7.15 -3.79 -2.19
C ARG A 380 -8.22 -4.83 -2.49
N GLY A 381 -8.74 -4.87 -3.72
CA GLY A 381 -9.68 -5.89 -4.15
C GLY A 381 -9.15 -7.32 -3.95
N ALA A 382 -7.85 -7.54 -4.15
CA ALA A 382 -7.21 -8.83 -3.86
C ALA A 382 -6.92 -9.08 -2.36
N GLY A 383 -7.14 -8.10 -1.50
CA GLY A 383 -6.94 -8.16 -0.05
C GLY A 383 -5.64 -7.53 0.46
N ALA A 384 -4.83 -6.91 -0.41
CA ALA A 384 -3.59 -6.27 0.01
C ALA A 384 -3.82 -5.04 0.90
N GLU A 385 -2.78 -4.68 1.65
CA GLU A 385 -2.71 -3.45 2.46
C GLU A 385 -1.62 -2.52 1.93
N LEU A 386 -1.89 -1.23 1.96
CA LEU A 386 -1.02 -0.25 1.31
C LEU A 386 -0.16 0.41 2.37
N HIS A 387 1.15 0.31 2.22
CA HIS A 387 2.07 0.62 3.30
C HIS A 387 2.78 1.95 3.09
N TYR A 388 3.58 2.06 2.03
CA TYR A 388 4.41 3.23 1.77
C TYR A 388 4.36 3.63 0.30
N ILE A 389 4.25 4.93 0.06
CA ILE A 389 4.81 5.55 -1.14
C ILE A 389 6.15 6.16 -0.74
N TYR A 390 7.23 5.75 -1.42
CA TYR A 390 8.55 6.33 -1.18
C TYR A 390 8.77 7.52 -2.10
N ILE A 391 8.88 8.71 -1.50
CA ILE A 391 9.20 9.95 -2.20
C ILE A 391 10.53 10.52 -1.69
N PRO A 392 11.39 11.06 -2.57
CA PRO A 392 11.39 10.82 -4.01
C PRO A 392 11.90 9.39 -4.30
N CYS A 393 11.93 9.00 -5.59
CA CYS A 393 12.75 7.87 -6.00
C CYS A 393 14.19 8.07 -5.50
N SER A 394 14.81 6.99 -5.04
CA SER A 394 16.11 7.07 -4.39
C SER A 394 17.21 7.56 -5.33
N ALA A 395 18.00 8.49 -4.82
CA ALA A 395 19.06 9.16 -5.56
C ALA A 395 20.29 8.26 -5.75
N ILE A 396 20.12 7.14 -6.44
CA ILE A 396 21.20 6.24 -6.88
C ILE A 396 21.70 6.70 -8.27
N GLN A 397 22.98 6.48 -8.55
CA GLN A 397 23.55 6.75 -9.88
C GLN A 397 22.76 6.11 -11.02
N GLY A 398 22.51 6.90 -12.07
CA GLY A 398 21.70 6.50 -13.21
C GLY A 398 20.19 6.48 -12.96
N ASN A 399 19.70 6.97 -11.81
CA ASN A 399 18.26 7.07 -11.54
C ASN A 399 17.68 8.48 -11.70
N SER A 400 18.45 9.47 -12.15
CA SER A 400 17.99 10.86 -12.27
C SER A 400 16.75 11.01 -13.16
N VAL A 401 16.57 10.12 -14.14
CA VAL A 401 15.36 10.01 -14.96
C VAL A 401 14.08 9.80 -14.16
N TYR A 402 14.17 9.12 -13.01
CA TYR A 402 13.04 8.80 -12.13
C TYR A 402 12.72 9.89 -11.10
N TRP A 403 13.56 10.92 -10.97
CA TRP A 403 13.43 11.90 -9.89
C TRP A 403 12.26 12.86 -10.10
N THR A 404 11.43 12.96 -9.07
CA THR A 404 10.30 13.87 -8.97
C THR A 404 10.47 14.73 -7.71
N PRO A 405 10.10 16.02 -7.73
CA PRO A 405 10.17 16.84 -6.52
C PRO A 405 9.22 16.33 -5.41
N ILE A 406 9.56 16.60 -4.16
CA ILE A 406 8.75 16.21 -2.98
C ILE A 406 7.32 16.73 -3.08
N SER A 407 7.15 17.99 -3.47
CA SER A 407 5.84 18.64 -3.69
C SER A 407 4.87 17.78 -4.52
N LYS A 408 5.32 17.16 -5.60
CA LYS A 408 4.49 16.27 -6.44
C LYS A 408 3.97 15.05 -5.66
N GLY A 409 4.79 14.47 -4.77
CA GLY A 409 4.37 13.40 -3.89
C GLY A 409 3.34 13.84 -2.85
N LEU A 410 3.48 15.06 -2.33
CA LEU A 410 2.50 15.66 -1.42
C LEU A 410 1.17 16.00 -2.13
N GLU A 411 1.22 16.46 -3.39
CA GLU A 411 0.00 16.66 -4.19
C GLU A 411 -0.73 15.33 -4.46
N ALA A 412 0.01 14.27 -4.80
CA ALA A 412 -0.56 12.94 -4.94
C ALA A 412 -1.27 12.49 -3.65
N ALA A 413 -0.68 12.75 -2.48
CA ALA A 413 -1.28 12.42 -1.19
C ALA A 413 -2.65 13.08 -0.98
N LYS A 414 -2.81 14.36 -1.38
CA LYS A 414 -4.09 15.07 -1.30
C LYS A 414 -5.15 14.42 -2.18
N TYR A 415 -4.77 14.07 -3.42
CA TYR A 415 -5.68 13.39 -4.33
C TYR A 415 -6.10 12.02 -3.78
N LEU A 416 -5.15 11.23 -3.29
CA LEU A 416 -5.42 9.91 -2.73
C LEU A 416 -6.38 9.98 -1.54
N ARG A 417 -6.22 10.96 -0.64
CA ARG A 417 -7.11 11.15 0.51
C ARG A 417 -8.57 11.42 0.12
N ALA A 418 -8.83 12.00 -1.05
CA ALA A 418 -10.20 12.23 -1.54
C ALA A 418 -10.81 11.01 -2.25
N HIS A 419 -9.98 10.18 -2.90
CA HIS A 419 -10.45 9.17 -3.88
C HIS A 419 -10.17 7.73 -3.47
N LEU A 420 -9.56 7.49 -2.31
CA LEU A 420 -9.36 6.16 -1.76
C LEU A 420 -10.07 6.03 -0.42
N SER A 421 -10.56 4.81 -0.13
CA SER A 421 -10.97 4.48 1.23
C SER A 421 -9.83 4.79 2.21
N ASP A 422 -10.19 5.38 3.35
CA ASP A 422 -9.30 5.65 4.47
C ASP A 422 -8.48 4.42 4.88
N ARG A 423 -9.07 3.22 4.70
CA ARG A 423 -8.44 1.95 4.99
C ARG A 423 -7.18 1.68 4.18
N ILE A 424 -7.03 2.29 3.01
CA ILE A 424 -5.98 1.98 2.04
C ILE A 424 -5.08 3.17 1.70
N ILE A 425 -5.07 4.21 2.53
CA ILE A 425 -4.16 5.33 2.35
C ILE A 425 -2.73 4.93 2.75
N PRO A 426 -1.76 4.93 1.81
CA PRO A 426 -0.36 4.64 2.13
C PRO A 426 0.28 5.83 2.84
N ARG A 427 1.32 5.56 3.64
CA ARG A 427 2.17 6.62 4.20
C ARG A 427 3.08 7.22 3.14
N ILE A 428 3.15 8.54 3.10
CA ILE A 428 4.12 9.27 2.28
C ILE A 428 5.44 9.36 3.05
N CYS A 429 6.45 8.64 2.56
CA CYS A 429 7.64 8.32 3.35
C CYS A 429 8.92 8.58 2.57
N THR A 430 9.98 9.02 3.28
CA THR A 430 11.33 9.08 2.74
C THR A 430 12.24 8.13 3.50
N ALA A 431 12.95 7.27 2.77
CA ALA A 431 14.05 6.49 3.32
C ALA A 431 15.34 7.33 3.27
N THR A 432 15.68 7.96 4.38
CA THR A 432 16.94 8.69 4.54
C THR A 432 18.08 7.71 4.84
N PRO A 433 19.35 8.15 4.75
CA PRO A 433 20.49 7.31 5.11
C PRO A 433 20.41 6.73 6.53
N ILE A 434 19.86 7.47 7.49
CA ILE A 434 19.80 7.07 8.91
C ILE A 434 18.50 6.36 9.31
N GLY A 435 17.51 6.29 8.42
CA GLY A 435 16.21 5.70 8.73
C GLY A 435 15.07 6.36 7.95
N LYS A 436 13.85 5.89 8.20
CA LYS A 436 12.67 6.37 7.48
C LYS A 436 11.94 7.44 8.28
N MET A 437 11.43 8.46 7.59
CA MET A 437 10.52 9.46 8.15
C MET A 437 9.23 9.51 7.33
N ASP A 438 8.15 9.93 7.97
CA ASP A 438 6.86 10.14 7.30
C ASP A 438 6.60 11.66 7.24
N TRP A 439 6.28 12.16 6.04
CA TRP A 439 6.19 13.60 5.77
C TRP A 439 5.06 14.26 6.58
N HIS A 440 5.38 15.43 7.12
CA HIS A 440 4.46 16.31 7.85
C HIS A 440 3.84 15.69 9.11
N THR A 441 4.49 14.67 9.67
CA THR A 441 4.16 14.09 10.98
C THR A 441 5.41 13.90 11.82
N SER A 442 6.33 13.07 11.34
CA SER A 442 7.59 12.71 12.02
C SER A 442 8.84 13.30 11.36
N GLY A 443 8.67 14.02 10.25
CA GLY A 443 9.74 14.71 9.54
C GLY A 443 9.23 15.72 8.50
N TRP A 444 10.06 16.69 8.17
CA TRP A 444 9.78 17.76 7.21
C TRP A 444 11.07 18.37 6.63
N ALA A 445 10.95 19.19 5.59
CA ALA A 445 12.08 19.92 5.04
C ALA A 445 12.35 21.16 5.90
N VAL A 446 13.59 21.32 6.37
CA VAL A 446 14.01 22.43 7.22
C VAL A 446 14.45 23.61 6.36
N GLU A 447 15.46 23.40 5.51
CA GLU A 447 16.04 24.43 4.66
C GLU A 447 16.81 23.82 3.47
N LYS A 448 17.16 24.66 2.49
CA LYS A 448 18.09 24.29 1.41
C LYS A 448 19.51 24.16 1.96
N ASP A 449 20.31 23.26 1.38
CA ASP A 449 21.73 23.24 1.68
C ASP A 449 22.43 24.45 1.07
N SER A 450 23.19 25.21 1.88
CA SER A 450 23.86 26.44 1.45
C SER A 450 25.05 26.21 0.51
N LYS A 451 25.53 24.97 0.37
CA LYS A 451 26.71 24.62 -0.42
C LYS A 451 26.36 23.88 -1.72
N ASN A 452 25.19 23.27 -1.82
CA ASN A 452 24.79 22.45 -2.96
C ASN A 452 23.26 22.39 -3.12
N ASP A 453 22.76 23.02 -4.18
CA ASP A 453 21.33 23.14 -4.47
C ASP A 453 20.61 21.81 -4.75
N ASN A 454 21.34 20.70 -4.92
CA ASN A 454 20.75 19.37 -5.05
C ASN A 454 20.39 18.73 -3.69
N PHE A 455 20.77 19.36 -2.58
CA PHE A 455 20.54 18.85 -1.24
C PHE A 455 19.64 19.79 -0.44
N ILE A 456 18.85 19.17 0.44
CA ILE A 456 18.05 19.83 1.46
C ILE A 456 18.36 19.22 2.82
N TRP A 457 18.10 19.98 3.88
CA TRP A 457 18.10 19.45 5.24
C TRP A 457 16.71 18.97 5.61
N ILE A 458 16.60 17.73 6.06
CA ILE A 458 15.35 17.09 6.47
C ILE A 458 15.40 16.79 7.97
N ARG A 459 14.37 17.21 8.71
CA ARG A 459 14.13 16.82 10.10
C ARG A 459 13.77 15.34 10.16
N THR A 460 14.40 14.58 11.06
CA THR A 460 14.11 13.17 11.27
C THR A 460 13.68 12.91 12.72
N PRO A 461 13.01 11.78 13.01
CA PRO A 461 12.57 11.48 14.38
C PRO A 461 13.70 10.93 15.27
N TYR A 462 14.90 10.76 14.72
CA TYR A 462 16.00 10.06 15.39
C TYR A 462 16.85 11.01 16.22
N THR A 463 17.42 10.48 17.31
CA THR A 463 18.39 11.16 18.17
C THR A 463 19.73 10.43 18.11
N PRO A 464 20.85 11.07 18.47
CA PRO A 464 22.13 10.38 18.52
C PRO A 464 22.14 9.18 19.48
N ASP A 465 21.45 9.32 20.62
CA ASP A 465 21.33 8.25 21.62
C ASP A 465 20.61 7.01 21.10
N TYR A 466 19.65 7.17 20.18
CA TYR A 466 18.94 6.04 19.57
C TYR A 466 19.93 5.07 18.91
N PHE A 467 20.91 5.57 18.16
CA PHE A 467 21.84 4.74 17.40
C PHE A 467 23.01 4.18 18.21
N LYS A 468 23.24 4.69 19.41
CA LYS A 468 24.46 4.44 20.21
C LYS A 468 24.80 2.97 20.39
N GLU A 469 23.79 2.11 20.56
CA GLU A 469 23.99 0.69 20.88
C GLU A 469 24.12 -0.24 19.65
N PHE A 470 23.60 0.16 18.49
CA PHE A 470 23.47 -0.75 17.34
C PHE A 470 23.98 -0.20 16.01
N ALA A 471 24.16 1.12 15.89
CA ALA A 471 24.69 1.75 14.68
C ALA A 471 25.42 3.07 14.98
N PRO A 472 26.47 3.06 15.83
CA PRO A 472 27.15 4.29 16.27
C PRO A 472 27.70 5.14 15.10
N ILE A 473 28.01 4.50 13.96
CA ILE A 473 28.48 5.18 12.74
C ILE A 473 27.49 6.25 12.24
N ALA A 474 26.19 6.12 12.54
CA ALA A 474 25.19 7.12 12.15
C ALA A 474 25.48 8.50 12.76
N ASN A 475 26.17 8.56 13.90
CA ASN A 475 26.53 9.79 14.60
C ASN A 475 27.84 10.41 14.10
N GLU A 476 28.60 9.72 13.26
CA GLU A 476 29.91 10.14 12.73
C GLU A 476 29.81 10.69 11.29
N LEU A 477 28.60 10.75 10.74
CA LEU A 477 28.39 11.16 9.35
C LEU A 477 28.43 12.68 9.17
N ASP A 478 29.20 13.16 8.20
CA ASP A 478 29.22 14.59 7.81
C ASP A 478 27.89 15.09 7.21
N ILE A 479 26.93 14.19 7.00
CA ILE A 479 25.59 14.47 6.46
C ILE A 479 24.51 14.58 7.55
N VAL A 480 24.88 14.56 8.84
CA VAL A 480 23.95 14.77 9.95
C VAL A 480 24.34 15.96 10.81
N ARG A 481 23.34 16.62 11.42
CA ARG A 481 23.54 17.60 12.48
C ARG A 481 22.48 17.45 13.57
N VAL A 482 22.88 17.65 14.82
CA VAL A 482 21.93 17.66 15.95
C VAL A 482 21.34 19.06 16.04
N ASN A 483 20.01 19.14 16.02
CA ASN A 483 19.28 20.40 16.15
C ASN A 483 19.00 20.73 17.63
N GLU A 484 18.39 21.89 17.88
CA GLU A 484 18.10 22.37 19.24
C GLU A 484 17.13 21.47 20.02
N GLU A 485 16.27 20.70 19.34
CA GLU A 485 15.37 19.72 19.98
C GLU A 485 16.08 18.42 20.35
N GLY A 486 17.36 18.27 20.02
CA GLY A 486 18.15 17.05 20.25
C GLY A 486 17.88 15.93 19.23
N THR A 487 17.07 16.19 18.20
CA THR A 487 16.89 15.27 17.06
C THR A 487 17.91 15.55 15.96
N ILE A 488 17.93 14.72 14.94
CA ILE A 488 18.88 14.80 13.83
C ILE A 488 18.21 15.41 12.59
N ASP A 489 18.83 16.46 12.03
CA ASP A 489 18.62 16.85 10.64
C ASP A 489 19.61 16.09 9.76
N VAL A 490 19.12 15.51 8.66
CA VAL A 490 19.95 14.80 7.68
C VAL A 490 19.97 15.55 6.36
N LYS A 491 21.16 15.70 5.78
CA LYS A 491 21.37 16.21 4.44
C LYS A 491 20.92 15.16 3.43
N PHE A 492 19.95 15.50 2.59
CA PHE A 492 19.29 14.56 1.69
C PHE A 492 19.22 15.11 0.26
N MET A 493 19.58 14.28 -0.73
CA MET A 493 19.57 14.68 -2.14
C MET A 493 18.13 14.61 -2.67
N ALA A 494 17.48 15.76 -2.80
CA ALA A 494 16.13 15.88 -3.33
C ALA A 494 15.82 17.29 -3.81
N ARG A 495 14.86 17.40 -4.73
CA ARG A 495 14.24 18.67 -5.11
C ARG A 495 12.96 18.85 -4.32
N ILE A 496 12.79 20.00 -3.67
CA ILE A 496 11.57 20.29 -2.90
C ILE A 496 10.38 20.62 -3.82
N GLY A 497 10.64 21.37 -4.90
CA GLY A 497 9.67 21.85 -5.89
C GLY A 497 8.86 23.09 -5.49
N ALA A 498 8.64 23.34 -4.20
CA ALA A 498 8.05 24.60 -3.70
C ALA A 498 8.75 25.07 -2.42
N ASP A 499 9.21 26.32 -2.40
CA ASP A 499 9.97 26.87 -1.26
C ASP A 499 9.10 27.03 0.00
N SER A 500 7.77 27.11 -0.14
CA SER A 500 6.82 27.13 0.98
C SER A 500 6.81 25.84 1.80
N LEU A 501 7.44 24.76 1.33
CA LEU A 501 7.54 23.49 2.06
C LEU A 501 8.72 23.45 3.03
N PHE A 502 9.59 24.47 3.04
CA PHE A 502 10.60 24.62 4.08
C PHE A 502 9.95 25.21 5.33
N LEU A 503 9.73 24.37 6.35
CA LEU A 503 9.09 24.80 7.59
C LEU A 503 10.08 25.39 8.60
N GLY A 504 11.38 25.27 8.34
CA GLY A 504 12.42 25.75 9.25
C GLY A 504 12.54 24.92 10.53
N PRO A 505 13.30 25.43 11.51
CA PRO A 505 13.48 24.78 12.80
C PRO A 505 12.23 24.96 13.68
N ARG A 506 11.89 23.92 14.45
CA ARG A 506 10.95 24.03 15.56
C ARG A 506 11.71 24.31 16.86
N LYS A 507 11.15 25.15 17.72
CA LYS A 507 11.71 25.45 19.04
C LYS A 507 11.58 24.23 19.97
N PRO A 508 12.54 23.99 20.87
CA PRO A 508 12.43 22.94 21.88
C PRO A 508 11.25 23.17 22.81
N ILE A 509 10.49 22.11 23.06
CA ILE A 509 9.35 22.09 23.98
C ILE A 509 9.59 20.97 24.99
N SER A 510 9.16 21.17 26.23
CA SER A 510 9.24 20.11 27.23
C SER A 510 8.19 19.04 26.91
N PRO A 511 8.58 17.77 26.77
CA PRO A 511 7.62 16.71 26.47
C PRO A 511 6.57 16.64 27.56
N LYS A 512 5.29 16.50 27.18
CA LYS A 512 4.21 16.25 28.13
C LYS A 512 4.48 14.95 28.89
N LYS A 513 4.59 15.06 30.21
CA LYS A 513 4.74 13.94 31.14
C LYS A 513 3.63 14.04 32.16
N GLN A 514 2.67 13.13 32.06
CA GLN A 514 1.50 13.12 32.92
C GLN A 514 1.00 11.70 33.10
N ASP A 515 0.53 11.40 34.31
CA ASP A 515 -0.19 10.16 34.60
C ASP A 515 -1.63 10.28 34.12
N SER A 516 -2.14 9.21 33.50
CA SER A 516 -3.51 9.16 32.99
C SER A 516 -4.54 9.29 34.10
N ASP A 517 -5.54 10.14 33.91
CA ASP A 517 -6.68 10.26 34.82
C ASP A 517 -7.59 9.03 34.70
N LYS A 518 -7.47 8.14 35.69
CA LYS A 518 -8.21 6.88 35.74
C LYS A 518 -9.71 7.07 35.95
N GLN A 519 -10.12 8.13 36.66
CA GLN A 519 -11.54 8.38 36.89
C GLN A 519 -12.18 8.89 35.60
N ALA A 520 -11.55 9.88 34.96
CA ALA A 520 -11.99 10.38 33.66
C ALA A 520 -12.03 9.29 32.60
N LEU A 521 -11.05 8.37 32.58
CA LEU A 521 -11.04 7.22 31.68
C LEU A 521 -12.30 6.34 31.82
N GLU A 522 -12.71 5.99 33.04
CA GLU A 522 -13.92 5.19 33.27
C GLU A 522 -15.21 5.97 32.93
N GLU A 523 -15.23 7.28 33.18
CA GLU A 523 -16.34 8.15 32.78
C GLU A 523 -16.50 8.21 31.25
N LEU A 524 -15.40 8.45 30.52
CA LEU A 524 -15.36 8.48 29.05
C LEU A 524 -15.78 7.15 28.44
N LYS A 525 -15.32 6.04 29.02
CA LYS A 525 -15.73 4.68 28.63
C LYS A 525 -17.25 4.48 28.76
N SER A 526 -17.88 5.02 29.81
CA SER A 526 -19.33 4.95 29.96
C SER A 526 -20.10 5.76 28.91
N VAL A 527 -19.47 6.77 28.31
CA VAL A 527 -20.06 7.62 27.25
C VAL A 527 -20.01 6.90 25.90
N ILE A 528 -18.85 6.38 25.51
CA ILE A 528 -18.68 5.72 24.19
C ILE A 528 -19.52 4.45 24.02
N LEU A 529 -19.85 3.77 25.13
CA LEU A 529 -20.67 2.55 25.10
C LEU A 529 -22.17 2.82 24.92
N ARG A 530 -22.62 4.08 24.93
CA ARG A 530 -24.05 4.43 24.76
C ARG A 530 -24.51 4.47 23.32
N ASP A 531 -23.62 4.91 22.42
CA ASP A 531 -23.87 4.98 21.00
C ASP A 531 -22.54 4.88 20.25
N GLN A 532 -22.34 3.80 19.50
CA GLN A 532 -21.11 3.58 18.75
C GLN A 532 -21.15 4.22 17.35
N ARG A 533 -22.29 4.78 16.94
CA ARG A 533 -22.44 5.35 15.60
C ARG A 533 -21.72 6.67 15.48
N ILE A 534 -21.29 6.99 14.26
CA ILE A 534 -20.73 8.31 13.92
C ILE A 534 -21.57 8.84 12.75
N PRO A 535 -22.85 9.19 12.98
CA PRO A 535 -23.79 9.54 11.92
C PRO A 535 -23.47 10.93 11.37
N GLN A 536 -22.51 11.00 10.43
CA GLN A 536 -22.17 12.20 9.69
C GLN A 536 -22.45 11.95 8.21
N SER A 537 -23.22 12.82 7.59
CA SER A 537 -23.45 12.81 6.14
C SER A 537 -23.31 14.23 5.63
N ILE A 538 -22.51 14.41 4.59
CA ILE A 538 -22.36 15.70 3.91
C ILE A 538 -23.27 15.82 2.69
N VAL A 539 -23.66 14.69 2.10
CA VAL A 539 -24.62 14.61 1.00
C VAL A 539 -25.92 13.94 1.46
N SER A 540 -27.01 14.20 0.73
CA SER A 540 -28.29 13.55 1.00
C SER A 540 -28.28 12.12 0.45
N THR A 541 -28.43 11.14 1.34
CA THR A 541 -28.62 9.73 0.97
C THR A 541 -30.09 9.35 0.77
N GLY A 542 -31.02 10.24 1.13
CA GLY A 542 -32.45 9.95 1.17
C GLY A 542 -32.87 8.97 2.27
N SER A 543 -31.97 8.69 3.22
CA SER A 543 -32.18 7.71 4.30
C SER A 543 -31.63 8.19 5.64
N SER A 544 -32.30 7.83 6.72
CA SER A 544 -31.83 8.10 8.10
C SER A 544 -30.87 7.04 8.64
N THR A 545 -30.67 5.94 7.89
CA THR A 545 -29.82 4.80 8.27
C THR A 545 -28.58 4.65 7.40
N LEU A 546 -28.34 5.59 6.47
CA LEU A 546 -27.19 5.60 5.58
C LEU A 546 -26.56 7.00 5.56
N PHE A 547 -25.26 7.07 5.80
CA PHE A 547 -24.51 8.31 5.93
C PHE A 547 -23.28 8.29 5.01
N ARG A 548 -22.99 9.41 4.34
CA ARG A 548 -21.89 9.52 3.39
C ARG A 548 -21.13 10.83 3.57
N THR A 549 -19.85 10.71 3.93
CA THR A 549 -18.89 11.83 4.04
C THR A 549 -17.74 11.73 3.04
N HIS A 550 -17.67 10.64 2.28
CA HIS A 550 -16.55 10.35 1.40
C HIS A 550 -17.04 9.65 0.13
N GLU A 551 -16.35 9.89 -0.99
CA GLU A 551 -16.70 9.31 -2.29
C GLU A 551 -16.79 7.78 -2.22
N THR A 552 -15.81 7.15 -1.59
CA THR A 552 -15.68 5.68 -1.59
C THR A 552 -16.27 4.98 -0.38
N ARG A 553 -16.78 5.72 0.62
CA ARG A 553 -17.15 5.17 1.93
C ARG A 553 -18.52 5.65 2.39
N VAL A 554 -19.31 4.70 2.88
CA VAL A 554 -20.57 4.95 3.59
C VAL A 554 -20.57 4.30 4.97
N GLU A 555 -21.26 4.91 5.92
CA GLU A 555 -21.67 4.27 7.17
C GLU A 555 -23.15 3.88 7.07
N ILE A 556 -23.47 2.63 7.39
CA ILE A 556 -24.82 2.06 7.35
C ILE A 556 -25.20 1.49 8.71
N ASP A 557 -26.37 1.84 9.22
CA ASP A 557 -26.88 1.30 10.48
C ASP A 557 -27.36 -0.16 10.28
N SER A 558 -27.24 -0.97 11.31
CA SER A 558 -27.81 -2.32 11.40
C SER A 558 -29.31 -2.42 11.07
N ASP A 559 -30.06 -1.32 11.21
CA ASP A 559 -31.49 -1.20 10.90
C ASP A 559 -31.78 -0.76 9.44
N ALA A 560 -30.75 -0.73 8.58
CA ALA A 560 -30.87 -0.34 7.20
C ALA A 560 -31.85 -1.18 6.37
N ASN A 561 -32.45 -0.53 5.37
CA ASN A 561 -33.50 -1.08 4.52
C ASN A 561 -33.02 -1.30 3.06
N GLU A 562 -33.92 -1.74 2.17
CA GLU A 562 -33.58 -2.02 0.77
C GLU A 562 -33.07 -0.79 0.01
N LYS A 563 -33.60 0.40 0.30
CA LYS A 563 -33.19 1.64 -0.37
C LYS A 563 -31.73 1.98 -0.08
N ASP A 564 -31.25 1.63 1.11
CA ASP A 564 -29.84 1.83 1.49
C ASP A 564 -28.91 0.97 0.64
N ILE A 565 -29.30 -0.30 0.41
CA ILE A 565 -28.56 -1.22 -0.46
C ILE A 565 -28.63 -0.79 -1.91
N GLU A 566 -29.79 -0.32 -2.37
CA GLU A 566 -29.98 0.20 -3.73
C GLU A 566 -29.13 1.46 -3.99
N TYR A 567 -29.02 2.36 -3.00
CA TYR A 567 -28.12 3.50 -3.06
C TYR A 567 -26.66 3.05 -3.27
N ILE A 568 -26.17 2.10 -2.47
CA ILE A 568 -24.81 1.56 -2.59
C ILE A 568 -24.60 0.88 -3.95
N LYS A 569 -25.60 0.13 -4.41
CA LYS A 569 -25.54 -0.60 -5.69
C LYS A 569 -25.47 0.35 -6.89
N ASN A 570 -26.15 1.48 -6.84
CA ASN A 570 -26.27 2.42 -7.95
C ASN A 570 -25.06 3.35 -8.10
N ASP A 571 -24.16 3.40 -7.10
CA ASP A 571 -22.93 4.18 -7.15
C ASP A 571 -21.69 3.28 -7.08
N GLY A 572 -21.09 3.06 -8.25
CA GLY A 572 -19.89 2.23 -8.41
C GLY A 572 -18.62 2.76 -7.74
N ASN A 573 -18.64 3.97 -7.18
CA ASN A 573 -17.50 4.52 -6.45
C ASN A 573 -17.48 4.06 -4.97
N ILE A 574 -18.61 3.58 -4.43
CA ILE A 574 -18.71 3.15 -3.02
C ILE A 574 -18.08 1.76 -2.84
N THR A 575 -16.80 1.73 -2.47
CA THR A 575 -16.05 0.49 -2.31
C THR A 575 -16.02 -0.05 -0.88
N ASP A 576 -16.36 0.79 0.10
CA ASP A 576 -16.16 0.53 1.53
C ASP A 576 -17.41 0.85 2.35
N VAL A 577 -17.91 -0.13 3.08
CA VAL A 577 -19.13 -0.02 3.88
C VAL A 577 -18.83 -0.28 5.35
N VAL A 578 -18.98 0.73 6.18
CA VAL A 578 -18.89 0.61 7.64
C VAL A 578 -20.28 0.31 8.18
N ILE A 579 -20.46 -0.84 8.82
CA ILE A 579 -21.71 -1.22 9.48
C ILE A 579 -21.58 -0.91 10.98
N SER A 580 -22.47 -0.05 11.46
CA SER A 580 -22.55 0.34 12.87
C SER A 580 -23.93 0.05 13.45
N SER A 581 -24.04 0.10 14.78
CA SER A 581 -25.29 -0.03 15.51
C SER A 581 -25.19 0.79 16.79
N GLN A 582 -26.32 1.25 17.32
CA GLN A 582 -26.33 1.98 18.59
C GLN A 582 -25.73 1.17 19.75
N LYS A 583 -26.00 -0.14 19.81
CA LYS A 583 -25.53 -1.01 20.90
C LYS A 583 -24.15 -1.61 20.63
N ASP A 584 -24.01 -2.39 19.56
CA ASP A 584 -22.76 -2.95 19.01
C ASP A 584 -23.08 -3.83 17.78
N ALA A 585 -22.19 -3.91 16.79
CA ALA A 585 -22.39 -4.80 15.64
C ALA A 585 -22.62 -6.27 16.03
N VAL A 586 -21.94 -6.81 17.06
CA VAL A 586 -22.08 -8.24 17.41
C VAL A 586 -23.43 -8.58 18.06
N GLU A 587 -24.21 -7.61 18.51
CA GLU A 587 -25.58 -7.85 18.99
C GLU A 587 -26.59 -7.95 17.84
N CYS A 588 -26.26 -7.41 16.66
CA CYS A 588 -27.16 -7.30 15.51
C CYS A 588 -26.76 -8.23 14.34
N LEU A 589 -26.01 -9.30 14.59
CA LEU A 589 -25.46 -10.19 13.54
C LEU A 589 -26.51 -10.78 12.59
N TYR A 590 -27.76 -10.96 13.03
CA TYR A 590 -28.82 -11.41 12.14
C TYR A 590 -29.13 -10.37 11.05
N SER A 591 -29.35 -9.10 11.44
CA SER A 591 -29.61 -8.00 10.51
C SER A 591 -28.37 -7.68 9.67
N ILE A 592 -27.19 -7.62 10.30
CA ILE A 592 -25.91 -7.40 9.62
C ILE A 592 -25.63 -8.51 8.59
N GLY A 593 -25.92 -9.76 8.93
CA GLY A 593 -25.79 -10.88 8.00
C GLY A 593 -26.65 -10.71 6.74
N LYS A 594 -27.86 -10.13 6.87
CA LYS A 594 -28.70 -9.82 5.70
C LYS A 594 -28.10 -8.71 4.85
N ILE A 595 -27.57 -7.66 5.48
CA ILE A 595 -26.89 -6.55 4.78
C ILE A 595 -25.69 -7.10 4.00
N ILE A 596 -24.78 -7.83 4.67
CA ILE A 596 -23.57 -8.37 4.04
C ILE A 596 -23.91 -9.31 2.89
N ASN A 597 -24.88 -10.20 3.04
CA ASN A 597 -25.28 -11.12 1.96
C ASN A 597 -25.77 -10.38 0.71
N LYS A 598 -26.37 -9.20 0.85
CA LYS A 598 -26.75 -8.36 -0.30
C LYS A 598 -25.55 -7.63 -0.89
N LEU A 599 -24.70 -7.07 -0.04
CA LEU A 599 -23.45 -6.40 -0.46
C LEU A 599 -22.51 -7.35 -1.21
N GLN A 600 -22.50 -8.65 -0.89
CA GLN A 600 -21.73 -9.67 -1.62
C GLN A 600 -22.11 -9.77 -3.11
N GLY A 601 -23.30 -9.31 -3.52
CA GLY A 601 -23.70 -9.25 -4.93
C GLY A 601 -23.33 -7.93 -5.63
N ILE A 602 -22.63 -7.03 -4.95
CA ILE A 602 -22.24 -5.70 -5.44
C ILE A 602 -20.72 -5.69 -5.61
N HIS A 603 -20.23 -5.98 -6.82
CA HIS A 603 -18.82 -6.28 -7.08
C HIS A 603 -17.84 -5.12 -6.82
N HIS A 604 -18.31 -3.86 -6.85
CA HIS A 604 -17.49 -2.71 -6.49
C HIS A 604 -17.27 -2.57 -4.98
N VAL A 605 -18.09 -3.21 -4.13
CA VAL A 605 -17.88 -3.23 -2.67
C VAL A 605 -16.83 -4.28 -2.32
N ASN A 606 -15.64 -3.81 -1.95
CA ASN A 606 -14.50 -4.67 -1.60
C ASN A 606 -14.17 -4.70 -0.11
N ALA A 607 -14.76 -3.81 0.70
CA ALA A 607 -14.57 -3.81 2.15
C ALA A 607 -15.91 -3.65 2.88
N VAL A 608 -16.11 -4.49 3.90
CA VAL A 608 -17.16 -4.31 4.90
C VAL A 608 -16.52 -4.32 6.27
N ARG A 609 -16.83 -3.29 7.07
CA ARG A 609 -16.19 -3.03 8.36
C ARG A 609 -17.23 -3.05 9.46
N LEU A 610 -17.06 -3.85 10.49
CA LEU A 610 -17.98 -3.92 11.63
C LEU A 610 -17.44 -3.11 12.80
N ARG A 611 -18.18 -2.09 13.22
CA ARG A 611 -17.85 -1.35 14.45
C ARG A 611 -18.30 -2.10 15.69
N SER A 612 -17.33 -2.50 16.51
CA SER A 612 -17.57 -3.26 17.72
C SER A 612 -16.63 -2.85 18.85
N LEU A 613 -17.12 -1.99 19.75
CA LEU A 613 -16.44 -1.69 21.00
C LEU A 613 -16.47 -2.88 21.97
N LYS A 614 -17.40 -3.83 21.79
CA LYS A 614 -17.42 -5.09 22.54
C LYS A 614 -16.19 -5.94 22.29
N PHE A 615 -15.51 -5.79 21.15
CA PHE A 615 -14.22 -6.45 20.96
C PHE A 615 -13.25 -6.11 22.10
N ASN A 616 -13.20 -4.85 22.54
CA ASN A 616 -12.40 -4.39 23.67
C ASN A 616 -13.10 -4.66 25.03
N TYR A 617 -14.34 -4.18 25.18
CA TYR A 617 -14.97 -4.09 26.51
C TYR A 617 -15.75 -5.35 26.94
N ALA A 618 -16.03 -6.26 26.01
CA ALA A 618 -16.75 -7.51 26.27
C ALA A 618 -16.29 -8.64 25.31
N PRO A 619 -14.98 -8.96 25.27
CA PRO A 619 -14.42 -9.90 24.28
C PRO A 619 -15.05 -11.29 24.37
N GLU A 620 -15.60 -11.68 25.53
CA GLU A 620 -16.33 -12.94 25.72
C GLU A 620 -17.62 -13.06 24.87
N ARG A 621 -18.10 -11.94 24.30
CA ARG A 621 -19.23 -11.94 23.37
C ARG A 621 -18.87 -12.47 21.98
N TYR A 622 -17.59 -12.51 21.65
CA TYR A 622 -17.10 -13.19 20.45
C TYR A 622 -16.97 -14.69 20.73
N THR A 623 -18.10 -15.36 20.90
CA THR A 623 -18.14 -16.82 21.03
C THR A 623 -17.71 -17.50 19.72
N ASP A 624 -17.35 -18.78 19.79
CA ASP A 624 -17.00 -19.56 18.59
C ASP A 624 -18.09 -19.47 17.50
N ALA A 625 -19.37 -19.49 17.90
CA ALA A 625 -20.50 -19.33 16.99
C ALA A 625 -20.53 -17.96 16.30
N VAL A 626 -20.18 -16.89 17.02
CA VAL A 626 -20.07 -15.54 16.44
C VAL A 626 -18.90 -15.49 15.45
N ILE A 627 -17.73 -16.00 15.84
CA ILE A 627 -16.53 -16.02 14.99
C ILE A 627 -16.76 -16.84 13.72
N ASP A 628 -17.39 -18.01 13.84
CA ASP A 628 -17.76 -18.84 12.69
C ASP A 628 -18.79 -18.16 11.80
N LYS A 629 -19.77 -17.45 12.38
CA LYS A 629 -20.74 -16.68 11.61
C LYS A 629 -20.07 -15.57 10.80
N LEU A 630 -19.16 -14.81 11.43
CA LEU A 630 -18.38 -13.77 10.76
C LEU A 630 -17.49 -14.37 9.66
N GLY A 631 -16.82 -15.49 9.94
CA GLY A 631 -15.99 -16.19 8.96
C GLY A 631 -16.78 -16.65 7.73
N ASN A 632 -18.02 -17.10 7.92
CA ASN A 632 -18.92 -17.48 6.80
C ASN A 632 -19.39 -16.28 5.96
N LEU A 633 -19.38 -15.07 6.53
CA LEU A 633 -19.72 -13.82 5.86
C LEU A 633 -18.52 -13.21 5.11
N ASN A 634 -17.29 -13.58 5.48
CA ASN A 634 -16.07 -13.15 4.80
C ASN A 634 -15.86 -13.98 3.52
N ARG A 635 -15.98 -13.35 2.34
CA ARG A 635 -15.91 -14.04 1.04
C ARG A 635 -14.95 -13.35 0.07
N LEU A 636 -13.74 -13.06 0.52
CA LEU A 636 -12.69 -12.51 -0.33
C LEU A 636 -12.39 -13.46 -1.50
N THR A 637 -12.41 -12.97 -2.72
CA THR A 637 -11.95 -13.61 -3.96
C THR A 637 -11.52 -12.52 -4.93
N VAL A 638 -10.79 -12.83 -6.00
CA VAL A 638 -10.40 -11.80 -6.98
C VAL A 638 -11.62 -11.17 -7.67
N VAL A 639 -12.69 -11.94 -7.89
CA VAL A 639 -13.91 -11.51 -8.62
C VAL A 639 -14.99 -10.93 -7.70
N ASN A 640 -15.06 -11.43 -6.47
CA ASN A 640 -15.90 -10.92 -5.40
C ASN A 640 -14.98 -10.51 -4.24
N PRO A 641 -14.51 -9.26 -4.22
CA PRO A 641 -13.43 -8.83 -3.33
C PRO A 641 -13.87 -8.54 -1.89
N LEU A 642 -15.14 -8.78 -1.53
CA LEU A 642 -15.68 -8.39 -0.23
C LEU A 642 -14.90 -9.03 0.93
N ARG A 643 -14.09 -8.19 1.59
CA ARG A 643 -13.34 -8.51 2.80
C ARG A 643 -14.08 -7.97 4.02
N LEU A 644 -14.33 -8.84 4.99
CA LEU A 644 -14.88 -8.46 6.29
C LEU A 644 -13.75 -8.08 7.27
N GLU A 645 -13.90 -6.95 7.95
CA GLU A 645 -12.97 -6.46 8.96
C GLU A 645 -13.74 -6.01 10.22
N VAL A 646 -13.05 -5.95 11.36
CA VAL A 646 -13.61 -5.46 12.62
C VAL A 646 -12.85 -4.22 13.07
N GLU A 647 -13.59 -3.16 13.39
CA GLU A 647 -13.05 -1.96 14.00
C GLU A 647 -13.39 -1.88 15.47
N THR A 648 -12.38 -1.53 16.26
CA THR A 648 -12.49 -1.34 17.69
C THR A 648 -11.75 -0.07 18.12
N GLN A 649 -11.83 0.24 19.40
CA GLN A 649 -11.19 1.42 19.99
C GLN A 649 -10.62 1.07 21.35
N PHE A 650 -9.36 1.43 21.58
CA PHE A 650 -8.73 1.49 22.89
C PHE A 650 -8.44 2.95 23.24
N LEU A 651 -8.87 3.37 24.43
CA LEU A 651 -8.55 4.69 24.98
C LEU A 651 -7.19 4.69 25.67
N HIS A 652 -6.74 3.55 26.22
CA HIS A 652 -5.51 3.46 26.98
C HIS A 652 -4.88 2.07 26.86
N SER A 653 -3.55 1.97 26.93
CA SER A 653 -2.81 0.71 26.75
C SER A 653 -3.12 -0.35 27.83
N SER A 654 -3.66 0.05 28.98
CA SER A 654 -4.12 -0.89 30.02
C SER A 654 -5.38 -1.67 29.64
N GLU A 655 -6.14 -1.18 28.66
CA GLU A 655 -7.33 -1.88 28.16
C GLU A 655 -6.95 -3.10 27.31
N ILE A 656 -5.78 -3.07 26.67
CA ILE A 656 -5.29 -4.17 25.82
C ILE A 656 -4.81 -5.33 26.69
N LYS A 657 -5.58 -6.42 26.67
CA LYS A 657 -5.40 -7.63 27.48
C LYS A 657 -4.97 -8.84 26.64
N PRO A 658 -4.38 -9.88 27.25
CA PRO A 658 -4.06 -11.14 26.56
C PRO A 658 -5.25 -11.82 25.88
N ALA A 659 -6.47 -11.62 26.39
CA ALA A 659 -7.69 -12.15 25.76
C ALA A 659 -7.87 -11.67 24.31
N HIS A 660 -7.41 -10.45 23.98
CA HIS A 660 -7.46 -9.93 22.62
C HIS A 660 -6.54 -10.69 21.67
N ALA A 661 -5.39 -11.19 22.14
CA ALA A 661 -4.48 -11.96 21.28
C ALA A 661 -5.13 -13.25 20.77
N ASN A 662 -5.83 -13.97 21.65
CA ASN A 662 -6.57 -15.17 21.26
C ASN A 662 -7.72 -14.84 20.30
N LEU A 663 -8.48 -13.79 20.58
CA LEU A 663 -9.60 -13.38 19.74
C LEU A 663 -9.14 -12.96 18.33
N THR A 664 -8.11 -12.11 18.26
CA THR A 664 -7.51 -11.70 16.99
C THR A 664 -6.95 -12.89 16.21
N TYR A 665 -6.32 -13.85 16.89
CA TYR A 665 -5.86 -15.08 16.26
C TYR A 665 -7.02 -15.87 15.61
N LEU A 666 -8.13 -16.03 16.33
CA LEU A 666 -9.30 -16.74 15.80
C LEU A 666 -9.93 -16.02 14.60
N LEU A 667 -10.02 -14.69 14.62
CA LEU A 667 -10.52 -13.88 13.51
C LEU A 667 -9.58 -13.90 12.30
N HIS A 668 -8.27 -13.81 12.52
CA HIS A 668 -7.26 -13.91 11.45
C HIS A 668 -7.29 -15.26 10.75
N ASN A 669 -7.56 -16.36 11.48
CA ASN A 669 -7.75 -17.68 10.88
C ASN A 669 -9.00 -17.76 9.99
N LYS A 670 -9.92 -16.81 10.10
CA LYS A 670 -11.06 -16.61 9.19
C LYS A 670 -10.80 -15.53 8.14
N GLY A 671 -9.59 -14.99 8.05
CA GLY A 671 -9.21 -13.91 7.14
C GLY A 671 -9.81 -12.54 7.53
N ILE A 672 -10.23 -12.36 8.78
CA ILE A 672 -10.84 -11.12 9.29
C ILE A 672 -9.79 -10.36 10.08
N THR A 673 -9.47 -9.15 9.63
CA THR A 673 -8.52 -8.26 10.32
C THR A 673 -9.23 -7.40 11.34
N VAL A 674 -8.56 -7.20 12.48
CA VAL A 674 -9.00 -6.28 13.53
C VAL A 674 -8.12 -5.04 13.51
N TYR A 675 -8.74 -3.88 13.52
CA TYR A 675 -8.01 -2.61 13.61
C TYR A 675 -8.52 -1.71 14.72
N ASN A 676 -7.60 -0.89 15.22
CA ASN A 676 -7.85 0.05 16.31
C ASN A 676 -7.88 1.49 15.79
N ASN A 677 -8.92 2.21 16.18
CA ASN A 677 -9.10 3.64 15.98
C ASN A 677 -9.15 4.30 17.36
N THR A 678 -8.12 5.06 17.74
CA THR A 678 -8.02 5.70 19.06
C THR A 678 -8.27 7.20 18.96
N PRO A 679 -9.15 7.80 19.78
CA PRO A 679 -9.17 9.25 19.98
C PRO A 679 -7.99 9.67 20.86
N LEU A 680 -7.30 10.73 20.44
CA LEU A 680 -6.32 11.42 21.28
C LEU A 680 -7.08 12.32 22.28
N LEU A 681 -6.85 12.09 23.57
CA LEU A 681 -7.60 12.74 24.65
C LEU A 681 -6.61 13.27 25.68
N SER A 682 -6.67 14.59 25.93
CA SER A 682 -5.87 15.21 26.97
C SER A 682 -6.12 14.56 28.32
N ASP A 683 -5.03 14.38 29.08
CA ASP A 683 -4.99 13.81 30.43
C ASP A 683 -5.29 12.31 30.48
N ILE A 684 -5.49 11.65 29.33
CA ILE A 684 -5.78 10.21 29.23
C ILE A 684 -4.68 9.46 28.50
N ASN A 685 -4.38 9.85 27.26
CA ASN A 685 -3.46 9.10 26.40
C ASN A 685 -2.56 9.97 25.53
N ASP A 686 -2.58 11.28 25.71
CA ASP A 686 -1.88 12.27 24.88
C ASP A 686 -0.42 12.46 25.25
N THR A 687 0.24 11.38 25.68
CA THR A 687 1.69 11.37 25.88
C THR A 687 2.37 10.48 24.83
N PRO A 688 3.59 10.83 24.38
CA PRO A 688 4.34 10.01 23.44
C PRO A 688 4.54 8.56 23.91
N ASP A 689 4.77 8.36 25.21
CA ASP A 689 4.99 7.04 25.80
C ASP A 689 3.71 6.20 25.81
N GLU A 690 2.55 6.80 26.10
CA GLU A 690 1.30 6.05 26.16
C GLU A 690 0.82 5.60 24.78
N ILE A 691 0.85 6.49 23.77
CA ILE A 691 0.53 6.10 22.40
C ILE A 691 1.51 5.05 21.86
N ASN A 692 2.81 5.17 22.18
CA ASN A 692 3.80 4.16 21.79
C ASN A 692 3.49 2.79 22.45
N LYS A 693 3.04 2.74 23.71
CA LYS A 693 2.58 1.51 24.35
C LYS A 693 1.31 0.94 23.70
N ILE A 694 0.33 1.79 23.34
CA ILE A 694 -0.86 1.34 22.61
C ILE A 694 -0.43 0.71 21.28
N ALA A 695 0.41 1.39 20.51
CA ALA A 695 0.92 0.91 19.23
C ALA A 695 1.62 -0.45 19.36
N TYR A 696 2.57 -0.56 20.30
CA TYR A 696 3.29 -1.81 20.58
C TYR A 696 2.35 -2.94 21.02
N LYS A 697 1.44 -2.69 21.96
CA LYS A 697 0.53 -3.72 22.46
C LYS A 697 -0.49 -4.16 21.42
N CYS A 698 -1.05 -3.24 20.62
CA CYS A 698 -1.90 -3.59 19.48
C CYS A 698 -1.15 -4.57 18.58
N ARG A 699 0.08 -4.21 18.20
CA ARG A 699 0.92 -5.05 17.35
C ARG A 699 1.25 -6.40 17.98
N GLU A 700 1.52 -6.45 19.29
CA GLU A 700 1.77 -7.69 20.04
C GLU A 700 0.57 -8.65 19.99
N VAL A 701 -0.65 -8.14 20.16
CA VAL A 701 -1.89 -8.94 20.13
C VAL A 701 -2.49 -9.12 18.73
N GLY A 702 -1.79 -8.67 17.68
CA GLY A 702 -2.19 -8.82 16.28
C GLY A 702 -3.20 -7.79 15.76
N ILE A 703 -3.46 -6.71 16.49
CA ILE A 703 -4.37 -5.64 16.06
C ILE A 703 -3.57 -4.59 15.27
N GLU A 704 -4.10 -4.17 14.13
CA GLU A 704 -3.50 -3.09 13.33
C GLU A 704 -3.92 -1.73 13.91
N PHE A 705 -2.95 -0.94 14.39
CA PHE A 705 -3.25 0.41 14.87
C PHE A 705 -3.42 1.36 13.68
N HIS A 706 -4.67 1.63 13.32
CA HIS A 706 -5.00 2.26 12.05
C HIS A 706 -5.00 3.78 12.16
N HIS A 707 -5.84 4.36 13.01
CA HIS A 707 -5.91 5.81 13.20
C HIS A 707 -5.74 6.22 14.66
N LEU A 708 -5.01 7.33 14.84
CA LEU A 708 -5.09 8.19 15.99
C LEU A 708 -5.84 9.45 15.57
N TYR A 709 -7.10 9.57 15.98
CA TYR A 709 -7.90 10.76 15.71
C TYR A 709 -7.45 11.88 16.64
N VAL A 710 -6.80 12.89 16.07
CA VAL A 710 -6.31 14.08 16.77
C VAL A 710 -7.47 14.97 17.20
N ALA A 711 -8.54 15.03 16.39
CA ALA A 711 -9.76 15.76 16.72
C ALA A 711 -10.97 15.26 15.90
N GLY A 712 -12.17 15.67 16.33
CA GLY A 712 -13.39 15.60 15.54
C GLY A 712 -14.34 14.44 15.84
N LEU A 713 -13.88 13.39 16.54
CA LEU A 713 -14.76 12.30 16.95
C LEU A 713 -15.84 12.80 17.93
N PRO A 714 -17.03 12.18 17.99
CA PRO A 714 -18.11 12.60 18.88
C PRO A 714 -17.69 12.78 20.34
N LEU A 715 -16.82 11.90 20.85
CA LEU A 715 -16.26 11.99 22.20
C LEU A 715 -15.38 13.24 22.39
N GLN A 716 -14.57 13.58 21.38
CA GLN A 716 -13.65 14.73 21.42
C GLN A 716 -14.39 16.07 21.37
N LYS A 717 -15.55 16.13 20.69
CA LYS A 717 -16.35 17.37 20.61
C LYS A 717 -16.73 17.93 21.99
N THR A 718 -16.90 17.08 23.01
CA THR A 718 -17.24 17.52 24.37
C THR A 718 -16.05 17.51 25.32
N TRP A 719 -15.13 16.54 25.18
CA TRP A 719 -13.96 16.42 26.05
C TRP A 719 -12.91 17.49 25.75
N SER A 720 -12.54 17.63 24.46
CA SER A 720 -11.40 18.45 24.03
C SER A 720 -11.65 19.96 24.15
N GLU A 721 -12.91 20.40 24.22
CA GLU A 721 -13.25 21.80 24.54
C GLU A 721 -12.75 22.23 25.93
N LYS A 722 -12.76 21.29 26.88
CA LYS A 722 -12.33 21.53 28.26
C LYS A 722 -10.89 21.09 28.50
N HIS A 723 -10.41 20.13 27.70
CA HIS A 723 -9.09 19.54 27.79
C HIS A 723 -8.42 19.57 26.40
N PRO A 724 -7.97 20.75 25.96
CA PRO A 724 -7.43 20.92 24.62
C PRO A 724 -6.14 20.10 24.42
N VAL A 725 -5.94 19.64 23.19
CA VAL A 725 -4.70 18.98 22.75
C VAL A 725 -3.85 20.00 22.01
N ASP A 726 -2.55 20.06 22.32
CA ASP A 726 -1.61 20.94 21.61
C ASP A 726 -1.03 20.24 20.37
N ILE A 727 -0.91 20.97 19.27
CA ILE A 727 -0.27 20.51 18.02
C ILE A 727 1.14 19.94 18.29
N SER A 728 1.87 20.54 19.23
CA SER A 728 3.22 20.14 19.58
C SER A 728 3.29 18.74 20.17
N ASP A 729 2.32 18.39 21.01
CA ASP A 729 2.20 17.06 21.62
C ASP A 729 1.95 16.00 20.54
N VAL A 730 1.13 16.31 19.54
CA VAL A 730 0.86 15.42 18.39
C VAL A 730 2.14 15.13 17.61
N ILE A 731 2.97 16.15 17.36
CA ILE A 731 4.26 16.01 16.67
C ILE A 731 5.23 15.16 17.50
N ASP A 732 5.28 15.35 18.82
CA ASP A 732 6.14 14.57 19.74
C ASP A 732 5.71 13.10 19.80
N ILE A 733 4.40 12.86 19.83
CA ILE A 733 3.81 11.51 19.73
C ILE A 733 4.22 10.87 18.41
N ALA A 734 4.03 11.55 17.27
CA ALA A 734 4.38 11.03 15.96
C ALA A 734 5.87 10.71 15.84
N THR A 735 6.72 11.60 16.36
CA THR A 735 8.16 11.42 16.42
C THR A 735 8.56 10.19 17.24
N ARG A 736 8.00 10.03 18.44
CA ARG A 736 8.27 8.89 19.34
C ARG A 736 7.84 7.56 18.72
N VAL A 737 6.60 7.48 18.24
CA VAL A 737 6.05 6.26 17.64
C VAL A 737 6.86 5.87 16.40
N ARG A 738 7.28 6.83 15.57
CA ARG A 738 8.07 6.55 14.37
C ARG A 738 9.48 6.03 14.67
N ARG A 739 10.14 6.62 15.67
CA ARG A 739 11.52 6.29 16.05
C ARG A 739 11.60 4.89 16.65
N ASP A 740 10.74 4.62 17.63
CA ASP A 740 10.87 3.43 18.48
C ASP A 740 10.00 2.27 17.96
N GLY A 741 8.91 2.58 17.25
CA GLY A 741 7.99 1.60 16.70
C GLY A 741 8.43 0.98 15.37
N SER A 742 7.76 -0.12 15.02
CA SER A 742 7.78 -0.71 13.68
C SER A 742 7.05 0.18 12.68
N GLY A 743 7.45 0.08 11.40
CA GLY A 743 6.69 0.68 10.31
C GLY A 743 5.23 0.22 10.22
N ARG A 744 4.82 -0.86 10.89
CA ARG A 744 3.43 -1.35 10.98
C ARG A 744 2.70 -0.91 12.26
N GLU A 745 3.37 -0.22 13.18
CA GLU A 745 2.81 0.30 14.43
C GLU A 745 2.38 1.76 14.32
N ILE A 746 2.78 2.45 13.24
CA ILE A 746 2.51 3.86 13.02
C ILE A 746 1.04 4.02 12.58
N PRO A 747 0.20 4.75 13.34
CA PRO A 747 -1.15 5.07 12.90
C PRO A 747 -1.14 6.23 11.89
N GLY A 748 -2.25 6.43 11.18
CA GLY A 748 -2.55 7.72 10.56
C GLY A 748 -2.99 8.72 11.64
N TYR A 749 -2.52 9.96 11.55
CA TYR A 749 -2.92 11.05 12.46
C TYR A 749 -4.02 11.84 11.78
N ILE A 750 -5.26 11.68 12.23
CA ILE A 750 -6.46 12.10 11.47
C ILE A 750 -7.20 13.22 12.19
N ILE A 751 -7.63 14.23 11.44
CA ILE A 751 -8.64 15.20 11.87
C ILE A 751 -9.92 14.85 11.14
N LEU A 752 -10.96 14.48 11.89
CA LEU A 752 -12.30 14.26 11.35
C LEU A 752 -13.05 15.60 11.32
N THR A 753 -13.65 15.94 10.18
CA THR A 753 -14.52 17.11 10.02
C THR A 753 -15.87 16.70 9.45
N GLU A 754 -16.85 17.61 9.51
CA GLU A 754 -18.16 17.43 8.87
C GLU A 754 -18.09 17.26 7.34
N LEU A 755 -16.99 17.66 6.71
CA LEU A 755 -16.76 17.54 5.27
C LEU A 755 -15.96 16.30 4.88
N GLY A 756 -15.43 15.54 5.85
CA GLY A 756 -14.53 14.42 5.61
C GLY A 756 -13.27 14.45 6.48
N GLU A 757 -12.35 13.55 6.19
CA GLU A 757 -11.13 13.32 6.97
C GLU A 757 -9.91 13.92 6.28
N VAL A 758 -9.00 14.50 7.06
CA VAL A 758 -7.69 14.92 6.59
C VAL A 758 -6.59 14.40 7.50
N ASP A 759 -5.42 14.15 6.92
CA ASP A 759 -4.20 13.85 7.63
C ASP A 759 -3.67 15.13 8.29
N PHE A 760 -3.36 15.05 9.58
CA PHE A 760 -2.69 16.09 10.33
C PHE A 760 -1.37 16.46 9.63
N GLY A 761 -1.26 17.71 9.19
CA GLY A 761 -0.07 18.25 8.53
C GLY A 761 0.06 17.95 7.03
N LEU A 762 -0.35 16.76 6.61
CA LEU A 762 -0.05 16.27 5.25
C LEU A 762 -1.10 16.69 4.21
N THR A 763 -2.39 16.57 4.53
CA THR A 763 -3.50 16.89 3.61
C THR A 763 -4.38 18.03 4.13
N CYS A 764 -3.91 18.77 5.13
CA CYS A 764 -4.52 20.02 5.56
C CYS A 764 -3.46 21.11 5.70
N LYS A 765 -3.91 22.38 5.73
CA LYS A 765 -3.08 23.50 6.17
C LYS A 765 -3.69 24.13 7.41
N MET A 766 -2.91 24.18 8.49
CA MET A 766 -3.33 24.67 9.79
C MET A 766 -2.92 26.13 10.00
N PHE A 767 -3.74 26.89 10.73
CA PHE A 767 -3.42 28.25 11.15
C PHE A 767 -4.25 28.65 12.38
N SER A 768 -3.73 29.61 13.15
CA SER A 768 -4.42 30.17 14.31
C SER A 768 -5.47 31.18 13.88
N GLU A 769 -6.65 31.09 14.49
CA GLU A 769 -7.74 32.02 14.28
C GLU A 769 -8.61 32.12 15.53
N ASN A 770 -8.88 33.34 15.99
CA ASN A 770 -9.73 33.63 17.16
C ASN A 770 -9.32 32.85 18.44
N GLY A 771 -8.02 32.59 18.61
CA GLY A 771 -7.49 31.87 19.77
C GLY A 771 -7.62 30.35 19.70
N GLY A 772 -8.11 29.78 18.59
CA GLY A 772 -8.09 28.34 18.32
C GLY A 772 -7.43 28.02 16.97
N VAL A 773 -7.57 26.78 16.52
CA VAL A 773 -6.97 26.29 15.27
C VAL A 773 -8.05 26.11 14.20
N SER A 774 -7.79 26.65 13.02
CA SER A 774 -8.58 26.42 11.81
C SER A 774 -7.75 25.64 10.80
N VAL A 775 -8.43 24.83 9.97
CA VAL A 775 -7.79 23.98 8.97
C VAL A 775 -8.42 24.18 7.59
N LYS A 776 -7.57 24.40 6.58
CA LYS A 776 -7.93 24.32 5.16
C LYS A 776 -7.86 22.86 4.71
N LEU A 777 -8.96 22.31 4.19
CA LEU A 777 -9.01 20.92 3.72
C LEU A 777 -8.58 20.87 2.26
N LEU A 778 -7.35 20.39 2.00
CA LEU A 778 -6.75 20.43 0.67
C LEU A 778 -7.34 19.41 -0.34
N PRO A 779 -7.78 18.20 0.07
CA PRO A 779 -8.36 17.20 -0.83
C PRO A 779 -9.69 17.61 -1.45
N TYR A 780 -10.45 18.48 -0.78
CA TYR A 780 -11.86 18.69 -1.09
C TYR A 780 -12.12 20.05 -1.74
N ASP A 781 -13.03 20.07 -2.70
CA ASP A 781 -13.60 21.27 -3.32
C ASP A 781 -15.05 20.98 -3.73
N LEU A 782 -15.70 21.98 -4.34
CA LEU A 782 -17.11 21.86 -4.71
C LEU A 782 -17.35 20.75 -5.74
N ASP A 783 -16.43 20.59 -6.68
CA ASP A 783 -16.55 19.59 -7.76
C ASP A 783 -16.47 18.18 -7.18
N TYR A 784 -15.59 17.94 -6.20
CA TYR A 784 -15.53 16.69 -5.46
C TYR A 784 -16.88 16.33 -4.83
N PHE A 785 -17.51 17.23 -4.08
CA PHE A 785 -18.80 16.89 -3.45
C PHE A 785 -19.92 16.73 -4.48
N LYS A 786 -19.84 17.43 -5.62
CA LYS A 786 -20.77 17.27 -6.74
C LYS A 786 -20.66 15.94 -7.45
N THR A 787 -19.55 15.21 -7.35
CA THR A 787 -19.47 13.84 -7.88
C THR A 787 -20.29 12.87 -7.04
N MET A 788 -20.50 13.16 -5.75
CA MET A 788 -21.34 12.36 -4.85
C MET A 788 -22.81 12.76 -4.89
N ASP A 789 -23.10 14.05 -5.06
CA ASP A 789 -24.45 14.61 -5.16
C ASP A 789 -24.43 15.83 -6.09
N SER A 790 -25.01 15.70 -7.29
CA SER A 790 -24.96 16.75 -8.32
C SER A 790 -25.60 18.07 -7.87
N GLU A 791 -26.52 18.03 -6.90
CA GLU A 791 -27.20 19.18 -6.33
C GLU A 791 -26.47 19.77 -5.12
N PHE A 792 -25.29 19.23 -4.78
CA PHE A 792 -24.51 19.71 -3.64
C PHE A 792 -24.14 21.18 -3.78
N SER A 793 -24.36 21.91 -2.70
CA SER A 793 -23.91 23.28 -2.51
C SER A 793 -23.36 23.42 -1.10
N TRP A 794 -22.40 24.33 -0.94
CA TRP A 794 -21.80 24.55 0.37
C TRP A 794 -22.85 25.00 1.39
N PRO A 795 -22.79 24.49 2.64
CA PRO A 795 -23.56 25.06 3.74
C PRO A 795 -23.30 26.57 3.85
N SER A 796 -24.35 27.36 4.06
CA SER A 796 -24.24 28.83 4.12
C SER A 796 -23.26 29.36 5.19
N THR A 797 -22.97 28.55 6.20
CA THR A 797 -22.05 28.85 7.30
C THR A 797 -20.60 28.47 7.01
N LEU A 798 -20.34 27.72 5.93
CA LEU A 798 -19.00 27.23 5.61
C LEU A 798 -18.18 28.32 4.92
N ARG A 799 -16.97 28.55 5.42
CA ARG A 799 -16.00 29.41 4.76
C ARG A 799 -15.23 28.62 3.70
N VAL A 800 -15.12 29.21 2.52
CA VAL A 800 -14.31 28.70 1.40
C VAL A 800 -13.32 29.79 1.01
N ASP A 801 -12.08 29.40 0.74
CA ASP A 801 -11.04 30.36 0.35
C ASP A 801 -11.05 30.67 -1.16
N GLY A 802 -10.08 31.49 -1.61
CA GLY A 802 -9.95 31.89 -3.01
C GLY A 802 -9.61 30.75 -3.98
N ASP A 803 -9.08 29.63 -3.47
CA ASP A 803 -8.78 28.43 -4.27
C ASP A 803 -9.97 27.45 -4.29
N GLY A 804 -11.12 27.82 -3.71
CA GLY A 804 -12.29 26.95 -3.63
C GLY A 804 -12.18 25.86 -2.57
N LYS A 805 -11.22 25.95 -1.63
CA LYS A 805 -11.01 24.95 -0.58
C LYS A 805 -11.72 25.35 0.72
N PRO A 806 -12.44 24.42 1.37
CA PRO A 806 -13.18 24.72 2.58
C PRO A 806 -12.25 24.87 3.77
N ILE A 807 -12.63 25.75 4.70
CA ILE A 807 -11.93 25.99 5.95
C ILE A 807 -12.86 25.70 7.12
N VAL A 808 -12.40 24.83 8.03
CA VAL A 808 -13.16 24.39 9.19
C VAL A 808 -12.41 24.75 10.48
N HIS A 809 -13.14 25.24 11.48
CA HIS A 809 -12.59 25.46 12.82
C HIS A 809 -12.54 24.13 13.58
N ILE A 810 -11.41 23.82 14.22
CA ILE A 810 -11.22 22.57 14.96
C ILE A 810 -11.26 22.84 16.46
N SER A 811 -12.41 22.50 17.06
CA SER A 811 -12.61 22.63 18.50
C SER A 811 -11.65 21.73 19.28
N GLY A 812 -11.06 22.28 20.34
CA GLY A 812 -10.17 21.55 21.24
C GLY A 812 -8.74 21.32 20.74
N LEU A 813 -8.32 21.96 19.64
CA LEU A 813 -6.91 22.03 19.24
C LEU A 813 -6.31 23.40 19.51
N THR A 814 -5.07 23.41 20.00
CA THR A 814 -4.30 24.62 20.33
C THR A 814 -2.89 24.56 19.74
N ASN A 815 -2.24 25.72 19.61
CA ASN A 815 -0.86 25.83 19.15
C ASN A 815 -0.07 26.79 20.04
N THR A 816 0.41 26.30 21.18
CA THR A 816 1.18 27.10 22.14
C THR A 816 2.60 27.40 21.67
N ALA A 817 3.15 26.59 20.76
CA ALA A 817 4.51 26.73 20.25
C ALA A 817 4.66 27.61 19.01
N ASP A 818 3.55 28.04 18.42
CA ASP A 818 3.50 28.81 17.17
C ASP A 818 4.26 28.12 16.02
N PHE A 819 4.11 26.79 15.91
CA PHE A 819 4.71 25.98 14.84
C PHE A 819 3.66 25.10 14.16
N TYR A 820 3.53 25.22 12.84
CA TYR A 820 2.63 24.39 12.04
C TYR A 820 3.42 23.43 11.16
N ILE A 821 3.02 22.17 11.17
CA ILE A 821 3.61 21.12 10.33
C ILE A 821 2.95 21.04 8.94
N SER A 822 2.52 22.19 8.38
CA SER A 822 1.80 22.31 7.10
C SER A 822 1.80 23.71 6.49
#